data_AF-A0A7J5E358-F1
#
_entry.id   AF-A0A7J5E358-F1
#
_cell.length_a   1.000
_cell.length_b   1.000
_cell.length_c   1.000
_cell.angle_alpha   90.00
_cell.angle_beta   90.00
_cell.angle_gamma   90.00
#
_symmetry.space_group_name_H-M   'P 1'
#
loop_
_entity.id
_entity.type
_entity.pdbx_description
1 polymer ?
#
loop_
_entity_poly.entity_id
_entity_poly.type
_entity_poly.pdbx_seq_one_letter_code
_entity_poly.pdbx_strand_id
1 'polypeptide(L)'
;MIGESIRPLDWAEKTAGTARYAADEPPAGTLVARVLRSPLPHADIKRLDVSAALRVPGVHAVVTAADFPEGRVYEHSGGPYSDRPPMAVDRVLYVGHEVAAVAAETAEAADEAIRAIRVRYRRRKAVLTVPDALAPGAPQLHQRADGANVAVATAEHWGDVDLAQANAAFKAGGTFRYPRVNHACMEPNTTIAWWHDERLEMWTSSQAPHFVVHELAGLFGLELDQVVCRDVAVGGGFGSKSKISEHEALAAALSMKCGRPVLLELSRAEEFAFTKPRHAFTTQLAAHADAEGRLCFLDAVIDVDNGAYNHYGPSVMRAGIKQLGSMYRPDAVRWDARLVDTNLVPGGQFRGYGQPQTAIGLETLMDELAEQCGQDPIDFRISNSGLPDTTQLSGSQIGSNRLRECLAEVRDRIGWDAKRGPERRPYRGVGVSSGMHASGSYAYPGGNTSAAGIEVRTTGEVVVRFGGADAGTGQRTILGQIAADVLGVPMDRVGVIMADWDETPPDMGAWSSRGTHMGGHAVRQSAEAMAARLCELGAEKLGTDDVTLRDGCVVSGTDRIPIENLVDGALRIDTEYVEPKMQPYWTGIERPNISATYAYAAHAIEVEVDPGTGVISVLGYAAVHDIGKAINPALVEGQIIGGAVQGLGAALGEKLHYEGGRLVNAGYVHYPLPRATTVPSIDVGLVEGPEPAGPFNAKSVGEIALIPAAPALLNAVYDATGIRFRELPLTPDVVLAALRERDGVTPRRHHLARRPGRWQIGLFRALYPYGIHLLLDRWGTRFARRPAPRPVERVALPATVAEAVAELATPDATVIGGGTDVLVQRDQELLFPTVLVGTGAIASMRGIEEKPGGDWRIGAAVTLAELATWAAERVPVVASAIATIASAQIREVATVAGNLGQEKRCWFFRNGFDCYKRGGVTCPCYAVDGDHRLHHAAIGGHRCQAVTPSDLATVFDALGAEVVLTGPSGSRRVSITGLYAGPGELDLRTGELVEAIVLPASALAARGVFVKLQQWDGDFALVSLAACAHLGPDGRWTAARYVFGGLAPKPWQPPRLGRALAGSTPTADSVAAVLDQDLSWEAHPLPGNRWKLDAAIGLARQATEQLLLGRTRDEESDD
;
A
#
# COMPACT_ATOMS: atom_id res chain seq x y z
N MET A 1 -33.28 1.36 17.17
CA MET A 1 -32.48 1.26 15.92
C MET A 1 -30.98 1.37 16.22
N ILE A 2 -30.56 2.30 17.08
CA ILE A 2 -29.15 2.41 17.50
C ILE A 2 -28.69 1.14 18.23
N GLY A 3 -27.50 0.63 17.88
CA GLY A 3 -26.92 -0.58 18.46
C GLY A 3 -27.25 -1.87 17.71
N GLU A 4 -28.14 -1.81 16.72
CA GLU A 4 -28.48 -2.95 15.87
C GLU A 4 -27.53 -3.06 14.67
N SER A 5 -27.18 -4.30 14.29
CA SER A 5 -26.37 -4.59 13.10
C SER A 5 -27.24 -4.54 11.83
N ILE A 6 -27.49 -3.32 11.36
CA ILE A 6 -28.24 -3.06 10.13
C ILE A 6 -27.34 -3.24 8.91
N ARG A 7 -27.82 -3.94 7.89
CA ARG A 7 -27.13 -4.09 6.61
C ARG A 7 -26.93 -2.72 5.95
N PRO A 8 -25.76 -2.46 5.31
CA PRO A 8 -25.55 -1.20 4.62
C PRO A 8 -26.64 -0.88 3.59
N LEU A 9 -27.08 0.38 3.54
CA LEU A 9 -28.12 0.84 2.60
C LEU A 9 -27.73 0.59 1.13
N ASP A 10 -26.44 0.71 0.81
CA ASP A 10 -25.89 0.54 -0.54
C ASP A 10 -25.37 -0.89 -0.82
N TRP A 11 -25.70 -1.85 0.05
CA TRP A 11 -25.23 -3.24 -0.08
C TRP A 11 -25.65 -3.89 -1.39
N ALA A 12 -26.93 -3.74 -1.78
CA ALA A 12 -27.47 -4.38 -2.96
C ALA A 12 -26.76 -3.87 -4.24
N GLU A 13 -26.56 -2.56 -4.33
CA GLU A 13 -25.90 -1.94 -5.49
C GLU A 13 -24.43 -2.35 -5.59
N LYS A 14 -23.69 -2.33 -4.48
CA LYS A 14 -22.28 -2.73 -4.44
C LYS A 14 -22.09 -4.21 -4.80
N THR A 15 -22.93 -5.09 -4.28
CA THR A 15 -22.82 -6.54 -4.54
C THR A 15 -23.34 -6.97 -5.89
N ALA A 16 -24.28 -6.21 -6.48
CA ALA A 16 -24.76 -6.43 -7.84
C ALA A 16 -23.85 -5.79 -8.92
N GLY A 17 -22.89 -4.94 -8.53
CA GLY A 17 -22.05 -4.18 -9.46
C GLY A 17 -22.80 -3.04 -10.17
N THR A 18 -23.83 -2.47 -9.53
CA THR A 18 -24.64 -1.36 -10.07
C THR A 18 -24.42 -0.04 -9.32
N ALA A 19 -23.57 -0.03 -8.28
CA ALA A 19 -23.12 1.21 -7.65
C ALA A 19 -22.34 2.04 -8.67
N ARG A 20 -22.66 3.33 -8.79
CA ARG A 20 -22.13 4.23 -9.84
C ARG A 20 -20.90 4.97 -9.33
N TYR A 21 -19.72 4.58 -9.80
CA TYR A 21 -18.47 5.32 -9.61
C TYR A 21 -18.31 6.40 -10.68
N ALA A 22 -17.37 7.34 -10.50
CA ALA A 22 -17.27 8.54 -11.33
C ALA A 22 -17.13 8.26 -12.83
N ALA A 23 -16.40 7.22 -13.24
CA ALA A 23 -16.16 6.89 -14.65
C ALA A 23 -17.21 5.96 -15.28
N ASP A 24 -18.18 5.43 -14.52
CA ASP A 24 -19.08 4.38 -15.00
C ASP A 24 -20.14 4.90 -15.98
N GLU A 25 -20.64 6.12 -15.74
CA GLU A 25 -21.67 6.76 -16.57
C GLU A 25 -21.29 8.20 -16.93
N PRO A 26 -20.28 8.40 -17.78
CA PRO A 26 -19.82 9.72 -18.16
C PRO A 26 -20.87 10.46 -19.01
N PRO A 27 -21.00 11.79 -18.89
CA PRO A 27 -21.84 12.59 -19.78
C PRO A 27 -21.49 12.35 -21.26
N ALA A 28 -22.49 12.50 -22.14
CA ALA A 28 -22.28 12.32 -23.57
C ALA A 28 -21.22 13.28 -24.12
N GLY A 29 -20.30 12.77 -24.94
CA GLY A 29 -19.23 13.57 -25.53
C GLY A 29 -18.04 13.87 -24.60
N THR A 30 -17.92 13.14 -23.49
CA THR A 30 -16.77 13.22 -22.57
C THR A 30 -15.45 12.93 -23.28
N LEU A 31 -14.46 13.80 -23.07
CA LEU A 31 -13.11 13.67 -23.56
C LEU A 31 -12.22 12.94 -22.55
N VAL A 32 -11.19 12.25 -23.03
CA VAL A 32 -10.17 11.59 -22.21
C VAL A 32 -9.00 12.53 -21.97
N ALA A 33 -8.61 12.69 -20.70
CA ALA A 33 -7.45 13.48 -20.33
C ALA A 33 -6.19 12.66 -20.05
N ARG A 34 -5.03 13.27 -20.34
CA ARG A 34 -3.70 12.78 -19.97
C ARG A 34 -2.83 13.92 -19.48
N VAL A 35 -1.89 13.62 -18.59
CA VAL A 35 -1.01 14.63 -17.98
C VAL A 35 0.45 14.35 -18.31
N LEU A 36 1.13 15.35 -18.87
CA LEU A 36 2.58 15.35 -19.05
C LEU A 36 3.22 15.75 -17.74
N ARG A 37 3.96 14.81 -17.15
CA ARG A 37 4.67 15.00 -15.88
C ARG A 37 6.18 15.05 -16.07
N SER A 38 6.85 15.75 -15.16
CA SER A 38 8.30 15.87 -15.15
C SER A 38 8.98 14.50 -15.01
N PRO A 39 9.91 14.14 -15.90
CA PRO A 39 10.74 12.96 -15.72
C PRO A 39 11.94 13.21 -14.81
N LEU A 40 12.11 14.45 -14.29
CA LEU A 40 13.29 14.89 -13.54
C LEU A 40 12.92 15.34 -12.13
N PRO A 41 13.74 15.02 -11.11
CA PRO A 41 13.49 15.40 -9.72
C PRO A 41 13.74 16.88 -9.45
N HIS A 42 14.60 17.56 -10.22
CA HIS A 42 14.83 19.00 -10.06
C HIS A 42 15.38 19.61 -11.35
N ALA A 43 14.64 20.54 -11.96
CA ALA A 43 15.10 21.25 -13.15
C ALA A 43 14.37 22.57 -13.38
N ASP A 44 15.00 23.50 -14.09
CA ASP A 44 14.28 24.64 -14.67
C ASP A 44 13.64 24.24 -16.00
N ILE A 45 12.42 24.72 -16.24
CA ILE A 45 11.76 24.70 -17.54
C ILE A 45 12.32 25.88 -18.35
N LYS A 46 13.04 25.60 -19.43
CA LYS A 46 13.61 26.64 -20.32
C LYS A 46 12.74 26.94 -21.53
N ARG A 47 11.93 25.97 -21.95
CA ARG A 47 10.95 26.10 -23.03
C ARG A 47 9.94 24.97 -22.91
N LEU A 48 8.67 25.29 -23.09
CA LEU A 48 7.56 24.35 -23.25
C LEU A 48 6.86 24.68 -24.58
N ASP A 49 6.75 23.71 -25.47
CA ASP A 49 6.12 23.86 -26.79
C ASP A 49 5.05 22.78 -26.96
N VAL A 50 3.79 23.23 -26.97
CA VAL A 50 2.59 22.39 -27.10
C VAL A 50 1.99 22.43 -28.52
N SER A 51 2.61 23.17 -29.45
CA SER A 51 2.02 23.44 -30.76
C SER A 51 1.78 22.18 -31.60
N ALA A 52 2.64 21.17 -31.46
CA ALA A 52 2.46 19.89 -32.16
C ALA A 52 1.33 19.05 -31.57
N ALA A 53 1.14 19.08 -30.24
CA ALA A 53 0.06 18.38 -29.55
C ALA A 53 -1.31 18.91 -29.99
N LEU A 54 -1.45 20.23 -30.12
CA LEU A 54 -2.67 20.89 -30.60
C LEU A 54 -3.05 20.52 -32.05
N ARG A 55 -2.13 19.95 -32.83
CA ARG A 55 -2.39 19.52 -34.22
C ARG A 55 -2.69 18.04 -34.35
N VAL A 56 -2.61 17.27 -33.27
CA VAL A 56 -2.97 15.85 -33.27
C VAL A 56 -4.48 15.73 -33.49
N PRO A 57 -4.96 14.94 -34.47
CA PRO A 57 -6.38 14.74 -34.69
C PRO A 57 -7.09 14.22 -33.44
N GLY A 58 -8.25 14.80 -33.12
CA GLY A 58 -9.05 14.44 -31.94
C GLY A 58 -8.66 15.17 -30.65
N VAL A 59 -7.61 16.00 -30.64
CA VAL A 59 -7.26 16.86 -29.49
C VAL A 59 -8.13 18.13 -29.48
N HIS A 60 -8.75 18.41 -28.33
CA HIS A 60 -9.62 19.58 -28.14
C HIS A 60 -9.01 20.66 -27.24
N ALA A 61 -8.18 20.27 -26.26
CA ALA A 61 -7.50 21.22 -25.40
C ALA A 61 -6.13 20.72 -24.95
N VAL A 62 -5.22 21.67 -24.75
CA VAL A 62 -3.97 21.48 -24.02
C VAL A 62 -3.85 22.62 -23.01
N VAL A 63 -3.67 22.31 -21.73
CA VAL A 63 -3.44 23.30 -20.66
C VAL A 63 -2.02 23.23 -20.12
N THR A 64 -1.53 24.38 -19.68
CA THR A 64 -0.23 24.62 -19.04
C THR A 64 -0.43 25.55 -17.84
N ALA A 65 0.63 25.83 -17.08
CA ALA A 65 0.54 26.79 -15.98
C ALA A 65 0.01 28.18 -16.39
N ALA A 66 0.16 28.58 -17.66
CA ALA A 66 -0.33 29.85 -18.18
C ALA A 66 -1.86 29.90 -18.36
N ASP A 67 -2.54 28.77 -18.26
CA ASP A 67 -4.01 28.67 -18.34
C ASP A 67 -4.69 28.83 -16.96
N PHE A 68 -3.90 29.01 -15.90
CA PHE A 68 -4.38 29.33 -14.56
C PHE A 68 -4.10 30.80 -14.23
N PRO A 69 -4.91 31.45 -13.38
CA PRO A 69 -4.63 32.82 -12.97
C PRO A 69 -3.26 32.94 -12.25
N GLU A 70 -2.51 33.99 -12.56
CA GLU A 70 -1.15 34.18 -12.05
C GLU A 70 -1.10 34.24 -10.52
N GLY A 71 -0.12 33.56 -9.92
CA GLY A 71 0.10 33.57 -8.47
C GLY A 71 -0.87 32.72 -7.66
N ARG A 72 -1.84 32.03 -8.29
CA ARG A 72 -2.75 31.12 -7.59
C ARG A 72 -2.02 29.86 -7.11
N VAL A 73 -2.30 29.51 -5.87
CA VAL A 73 -1.87 28.28 -5.20
C VAL A 73 -3.07 27.64 -4.53
N TYR A 74 -3.03 26.33 -4.33
CA TYR A 74 -3.99 25.66 -3.47
C TYR A 74 -3.92 26.25 -2.05
N GLU A 75 -5.07 26.50 -1.46
CA GLU A 75 -5.18 27.02 -0.10
C GLU A 75 -4.62 26.02 0.91
N HIS A 76 -4.98 24.74 0.81
CA HIS A 76 -4.56 23.65 1.69
C HIS A 76 -4.62 24.03 3.19
N SER A 77 -3.47 24.22 3.84
CA SER A 77 -3.35 24.59 5.25
C SER A 77 -3.52 26.10 5.52
N GLY A 78 -3.72 26.90 4.48
CA GLY A 78 -3.94 28.34 4.54
C GLY A 78 -2.69 29.16 4.86
N GLY A 79 -2.79 30.46 4.57
CA GLY A 79 -1.79 31.47 4.94
C GLY A 79 -0.37 31.15 4.44
N PRO A 80 0.67 31.19 5.29
CA PRO A 80 2.05 30.98 4.88
C PRO A 80 2.36 29.53 4.48
N TYR A 81 1.43 28.60 4.68
CA TYR A 81 1.61 27.19 4.34
C TYR A 81 1.11 26.83 2.94
N SER A 82 0.36 27.72 2.28
CA SER A 82 -0.14 27.56 0.90
C SER A 82 0.99 27.82 -0.11
N ASP A 83 1.60 26.76 -0.65
CA ASP A 83 2.81 26.87 -1.48
C ASP A 83 2.76 26.12 -2.82
N ARG A 84 1.64 25.45 -3.11
CA ARG A 84 1.50 24.56 -4.25
C ARG A 84 0.76 25.25 -5.41
N PRO A 85 1.39 25.55 -6.56
CA PRO A 85 0.66 25.97 -7.75
C PRO A 85 -0.05 24.77 -8.42
N PRO A 86 -1.09 24.97 -9.24
CA PRO A 86 -1.77 23.91 -9.99
C PRO A 86 -0.83 23.08 -10.89
N MET A 87 0.18 23.74 -11.46
CA MET A 87 1.16 23.14 -12.37
C MET A 87 2.55 23.75 -12.17
N ALA A 88 3.57 23.08 -12.69
CA ALA A 88 4.94 23.60 -12.74
C ALA A 88 5.01 24.85 -13.64
N VAL A 89 5.42 25.98 -13.06
CA VAL A 89 5.60 27.25 -13.79
C VAL A 89 7.00 27.31 -14.41
N ASP A 90 8.03 27.57 -13.58
CA ASP A 90 9.42 27.74 -14.02
C ASP A 90 10.32 26.55 -13.67
N ARG A 91 9.90 25.75 -12.68
CA ARG A 91 10.72 24.70 -12.10
C ARG A 91 9.89 23.45 -11.84
N VAL A 92 10.51 22.31 -12.12
CA VAL A 92 10.03 21.01 -11.66
C VAL A 92 10.82 20.62 -10.40
N LEU A 93 10.12 20.16 -9.36
CA LEU A 93 10.69 19.92 -8.02
C LEU A 93 10.65 18.44 -7.59
N TYR A 94 10.05 17.56 -8.38
CA TYR A 94 10.06 16.11 -8.17
C TYR A 94 9.73 15.40 -9.50
N VAL A 95 10.04 14.11 -9.59
CA VAL A 95 9.60 13.27 -10.72
C VAL A 95 8.09 13.07 -10.57
N GLY A 96 7.33 13.52 -11.55
CA GLY A 96 5.86 13.55 -11.46
C GLY A 96 5.25 14.94 -11.49
N HIS A 97 6.02 16.00 -11.26
CA HIS A 97 5.47 17.36 -11.22
C HIS A 97 4.80 17.72 -12.57
N GLU A 98 3.55 18.15 -12.53
CA GLU A 98 2.67 18.36 -13.68
C GLU A 98 3.16 19.53 -14.54
N VAL A 99 3.31 19.34 -15.85
CA VAL A 99 3.89 20.33 -16.78
C VAL A 99 2.90 20.78 -17.84
N ALA A 100 2.09 19.85 -18.35
CA ALA A 100 0.98 20.12 -19.25
C ALA A 100 -0.10 19.04 -19.11
N ALA A 101 -1.34 19.30 -19.50
CA ALA A 101 -2.38 18.28 -19.63
C ALA A 101 -3.13 18.44 -20.94
N VAL A 102 -3.67 17.35 -21.47
CA VAL A 102 -4.35 17.27 -22.78
C VAL A 102 -5.73 16.65 -22.59
N ALA A 103 -6.74 17.12 -23.32
CA ALA A 103 -8.03 16.46 -23.51
C ALA A 103 -8.24 16.11 -24.98
N ALA A 104 -8.60 14.86 -25.26
CA ALA A 104 -8.83 14.34 -26.60
C ALA A 104 -10.02 13.37 -26.67
N GLU A 105 -10.52 13.07 -27.86
CA GLU A 105 -11.66 12.16 -28.07
C GLU A 105 -11.36 10.71 -27.67
N THR A 106 -10.08 10.31 -27.73
CA THR A 106 -9.63 8.95 -27.44
C THR A 106 -8.37 8.96 -26.59
N ALA A 107 -8.13 7.88 -25.85
CA ALA A 107 -6.90 7.69 -25.09
C ALA A 107 -5.66 7.70 -25.99
N GLU A 108 -5.76 7.11 -27.18
CA GLU A 108 -4.66 7.04 -28.15
C GLU A 108 -4.26 8.42 -28.66
N ALA A 109 -5.24 9.29 -28.97
CA ALA A 109 -5.00 10.66 -29.39
C ALA A 109 -4.40 11.49 -28.25
N ALA A 110 -4.88 11.31 -27.02
CA ALA A 110 -4.31 11.98 -25.84
C ALA A 110 -2.84 11.55 -25.62
N ASP A 111 -2.54 10.25 -25.72
CA ASP A 111 -1.17 9.73 -25.57
C ASP A 111 -0.24 10.21 -26.71
N GLU A 112 -0.74 10.29 -27.95
CA GLU A 112 0.01 10.87 -29.07
C GLU A 112 0.32 12.34 -28.83
N ALA A 113 -0.66 13.11 -28.37
CA ALA A 113 -0.50 14.51 -28.05
C ALA A 113 0.54 14.73 -26.94
N ILE A 114 0.51 13.93 -25.86
CA ILE A 114 1.51 13.96 -24.80
C ILE A 114 2.92 13.74 -25.35
N ARG A 115 3.10 12.76 -26.26
CA ARG A 115 4.39 12.50 -26.93
C ARG A 115 4.83 13.65 -27.84
N ALA A 116 3.89 14.42 -28.39
CA ALA A 116 4.16 15.54 -29.28
C ALA A 116 4.62 16.82 -28.53
N ILE A 117 4.34 16.95 -27.24
CA ILE A 117 4.78 18.10 -26.42
C ILE A 117 6.29 18.07 -26.23
N ARG A 118 6.96 19.20 -26.45
CA ARG A 118 8.42 19.33 -26.31
C ARG A 118 8.77 20.22 -25.13
N VAL A 119 9.51 19.68 -24.17
CA VAL A 119 10.00 20.42 -22.99
C VAL A 119 11.52 20.41 -22.96
N ARG A 120 12.13 21.60 -22.81
CA ARG A 120 13.57 21.76 -22.62
C ARG A 120 13.86 22.06 -21.16
N TYR A 121 14.58 21.16 -20.49
CA TYR A 121 14.98 21.33 -19.10
C TYR A 121 16.44 21.75 -18.94
N ARG A 122 16.73 22.53 -17.89
CA ARG A 122 18.08 22.66 -17.31
C ARG A 122 18.10 21.93 -15.97
N ARG A 123 18.71 20.74 -15.94
CA ARG A 123 18.82 19.91 -14.72
C ARG A 123 19.51 20.66 -13.58
N ARG A 124 19.01 20.47 -12.36
CA ARG A 124 19.60 20.92 -11.10
C ARG A 124 19.93 19.71 -10.22
N LYS A 125 20.79 19.92 -9.22
CA LYS A 125 21.03 18.90 -8.18
C LYS A 125 19.75 18.76 -7.35
N ALA A 126 19.27 17.54 -7.19
CA ALA A 126 18.14 17.22 -6.32
C ALA A 126 18.64 16.77 -4.94
N VAL A 127 17.85 17.03 -3.90
CA VAL A 127 18.01 16.50 -2.54
C VAL A 127 16.87 15.53 -2.29
N LEU A 128 17.19 14.24 -2.11
CA LEU A 128 16.18 13.16 -2.11
C LEU A 128 15.98 12.53 -0.73
N THR A 129 16.76 12.98 0.27
CA THR A 129 16.67 12.52 1.64
C THR A 129 16.67 13.72 2.58
N VAL A 130 16.08 13.56 3.76
CA VAL A 130 16.09 14.59 4.81
C VAL A 130 17.53 15.00 5.19
N PRO A 131 18.48 14.08 5.44
CA PRO A 131 19.86 14.48 5.70
C PRO A 131 20.51 15.28 4.57
N ASP A 132 20.27 14.92 3.30
CA ASP A 132 20.80 15.66 2.15
C ASP A 132 20.18 17.06 2.03
N ALA A 133 18.91 17.22 2.39
CA ALA A 133 18.19 18.49 2.35
C ALA A 133 18.66 19.46 3.44
N LEU A 134 19.00 18.94 4.63
CA LEU A 134 19.53 19.69 5.77
C LEU A 134 21.04 19.94 5.69
N ALA A 135 21.75 19.29 4.76
CA ALA A 135 23.20 19.43 4.64
C ALA A 135 23.63 20.86 4.28
N PRO A 136 24.77 21.36 4.81
CA PRO A 136 25.29 22.67 4.45
C PRO A 136 25.50 22.83 2.93
N GLY A 137 24.95 23.89 2.35
CA GLY A 137 25.05 24.16 0.90
C GLY A 137 24.14 23.28 0.03
N ALA A 138 23.18 22.56 0.63
CA ALA A 138 22.12 21.89 -0.11
C ALA A 138 21.39 22.87 -1.05
N PRO A 139 21.06 22.47 -2.30
CA PRO A 139 20.19 23.26 -3.15
C PRO A 139 18.85 23.55 -2.46
N GLN A 140 18.48 24.82 -2.41
CA GLN A 140 17.19 25.24 -1.84
C GLN A 140 16.07 25.01 -2.85
N LEU A 141 14.97 24.39 -2.40
CA LEU A 141 13.75 24.22 -3.18
C LEU A 141 12.95 25.53 -3.18
N HIS A 142 12.65 26.00 -1.97
CA HIS A 142 11.85 27.18 -1.67
C HIS A 142 12.63 28.20 -0.84
N GLN A 143 12.15 29.44 -0.85
CA GLN A 143 12.54 30.42 0.15
C GLN A 143 11.67 30.18 1.39
N ARG A 144 12.26 29.63 2.45
CA ARG A 144 11.57 29.34 3.72
C ARG A 144 12.10 30.22 4.84
N ALA A 145 11.25 30.54 5.80
CA ALA A 145 11.61 31.38 6.96
C ALA A 145 12.47 30.62 7.99
N ASP A 146 12.19 29.34 8.21
CA ASP A 146 12.79 28.52 9.30
C ASP A 146 14.15 27.89 8.93
N GLY A 147 14.67 28.18 7.73
CA GLY A 147 15.97 27.70 7.26
C GLY A 147 15.93 27.06 5.87
N ALA A 148 17.09 26.67 5.37
CA ALA A 148 17.19 26.03 4.05
C ALA A 148 16.43 24.69 4.06
N ASN A 149 15.44 24.56 3.17
CA ASN A 149 14.59 23.36 3.03
C ASN A 149 13.82 22.95 4.30
N VAL A 150 13.60 23.87 5.25
CA VAL A 150 12.76 23.62 6.43
C VAL A 150 11.46 24.40 6.27
N ALA A 151 10.36 23.69 6.00
CA ALA A 151 9.06 24.29 5.78
C ALA A 151 8.41 24.78 7.08
N VAL A 152 8.60 24.02 8.16
CA VAL A 152 8.11 24.34 9.51
C VAL A 152 9.10 23.80 10.53
N ALA A 153 9.45 24.60 11.54
CA ALA A 153 10.16 24.15 12.73
C ALA A 153 9.40 24.51 14.01
N THR A 154 9.42 23.62 15.01
CA THR A 154 8.93 23.89 16.37
C THR A 154 9.85 23.23 17.38
N ALA A 155 10.26 23.97 18.41
CA ALA A 155 11.09 23.49 19.50
C ALA A 155 10.52 24.01 20.82
N GLU A 156 9.76 23.16 21.49
CA GLU A 156 8.86 23.53 22.58
C GLU A 156 8.81 22.40 23.63
N HIS A 157 8.11 22.65 24.73
CA HIS A 157 7.91 21.67 25.78
C HIS A 157 6.57 21.88 26.49
N TRP A 158 6.10 20.82 27.17
CA TRP A 158 5.02 20.86 28.13
C TRP A 158 5.51 20.32 29.47
N GLY A 159 5.04 20.90 30.57
CA GLY A 159 5.42 20.48 31.92
C GLY A 159 6.78 21.02 32.38
N ASP A 160 7.19 20.64 33.59
CA ASP A 160 8.50 21.02 34.16
C ASP A 160 9.55 19.97 33.78
N VAL A 161 10.35 20.28 32.76
CA VAL A 161 11.35 19.36 32.20
C VAL A 161 12.45 19.04 33.20
N ASP A 162 12.93 20.03 33.96
CA ASP A 162 14.05 19.85 34.88
C ASP A 162 13.63 18.96 36.06
N LEU A 163 12.44 19.18 36.61
CA LEU A 163 11.88 18.33 37.67
C LEU A 163 11.62 16.90 37.18
N ALA A 164 11.00 16.75 36.01
CA ALA A 164 10.69 15.45 35.44
C ALA A 164 11.95 14.63 35.13
N GLN A 165 13.03 15.28 34.68
CA GLN A 165 14.33 14.64 34.48
C GLN A 165 14.97 14.22 35.81
N ALA A 166 14.87 15.03 36.86
CA ALA A 166 15.43 14.72 38.17
C ALA A 166 14.77 13.50 38.84
N ASN A 167 13.49 13.24 38.56
CA ASN A 167 12.74 12.11 39.11
C ASN A 167 12.95 10.78 38.35
N ALA A 168 13.63 10.80 37.20
CA ALA A 168 13.81 9.62 36.37
C ALA A 168 14.78 8.61 37.01
N ALA A 169 14.30 7.38 37.24
CA ALA A 169 15.11 6.25 37.67
C ALA A 169 15.47 5.32 36.50
N PHE A 170 14.55 5.17 35.53
CA PHE A 170 14.70 4.32 34.35
C PHE A 170 14.65 5.16 33.07
N LYS A 171 15.33 4.68 32.04
CA LYS A 171 15.44 5.35 30.74
C LYS A 171 15.51 4.32 29.61
N ALA A 172 14.63 4.49 28.63
CA ALA A 172 14.69 3.78 27.36
C ALA A 172 14.71 4.81 26.21
N GLY A 173 15.37 4.48 25.10
CA GLY A 173 15.41 5.40 23.96
C GLY A 173 16.03 4.83 22.70
N GLY A 174 15.70 5.44 21.57
CA GLY A 174 16.20 5.02 20.26
C GLY A 174 15.78 5.95 19.13
N THR A 175 16.30 5.67 17.93
CA THR A 175 15.84 6.31 16.69
C THR A 175 14.87 5.39 15.97
N PHE A 176 13.64 5.86 15.78
CA PHE A 176 12.56 5.15 15.14
C PHE A 176 12.31 5.68 13.73
N ARG A 177 12.09 4.80 12.76
CA ARG A 177 11.84 5.19 11.36
C ARG A 177 10.58 4.55 10.81
N TYR A 178 9.67 5.40 10.37
CA TYR A 178 8.44 5.01 9.67
C TYR A 178 8.53 5.41 8.19
N PRO A 179 8.32 4.49 7.23
CA PRO A 179 8.50 4.76 5.81
C PRO A 179 7.34 5.54 5.18
N ARG A 180 7.56 6.03 3.95
CA ARG A 180 6.47 6.48 3.07
C ARG A 180 5.65 5.26 2.64
N VAL A 181 4.33 5.33 2.78
CA VAL A 181 3.38 4.29 2.36
C VAL A 181 2.26 4.90 1.51
N ASN A 182 1.69 4.13 0.59
CA ASN A 182 0.59 4.54 -0.27
C ASN A 182 -0.75 4.00 0.26
N HIS A 183 -1.83 4.75 0.07
CA HIS A 183 -3.19 4.38 0.51
C HIS A 183 -3.71 3.12 -0.15
N ALA A 184 -3.24 2.88 -1.39
CA ALA A 184 -3.50 1.69 -2.17
C ALA A 184 -5.00 1.44 -2.42
N CYS A 185 -5.80 2.53 -2.49
CA CYS A 185 -7.26 2.50 -2.75
C CYS A 185 -7.59 1.67 -3.99
N MET A 186 -8.63 0.82 -3.92
CA MET A 186 -8.97 -0.09 -5.01
C MET A 186 -9.47 0.65 -6.25
N GLU A 187 -10.24 1.72 -6.07
CA GLU A 187 -10.57 2.68 -7.12
C GLU A 187 -9.47 3.78 -7.18
N PRO A 188 -8.80 3.96 -8.34
CA PRO A 188 -7.88 5.09 -8.54
C PRO A 188 -8.58 6.45 -8.43
N ASN A 189 -7.81 7.52 -8.22
CA ASN A 189 -8.35 8.88 -8.30
C ASN A 189 -8.91 9.15 -9.71
N THR A 190 -10.19 9.50 -9.75
CA THR A 190 -10.97 9.61 -10.98
C THR A 190 -11.93 10.78 -10.85
N THR A 191 -11.95 11.63 -11.88
CA THR A 191 -12.80 12.83 -11.87
C THR A 191 -13.32 13.14 -13.27
N ILE A 192 -14.57 13.56 -13.37
CA ILE A 192 -15.15 14.20 -14.55
C ILE A 192 -15.47 15.63 -14.17
N ALA A 193 -14.99 16.58 -14.98
CA ALA A 193 -15.31 17.99 -14.87
C ALA A 193 -16.08 18.45 -16.11
N TRP A 194 -17.12 19.24 -15.92
CA TRP A 194 -17.88 19.85 -17.01
C TRP A 194 -18.20 21.32 -16.71
N TRP A 195 -17.52 22.21 -17.43
CA TRP A 195 -17.84 23.63 -17.47
C TRP A 195 -18.90 23.93 -18.52
N HIS A 196 -20.09 24.36 -18.09
CA HIS A 196 -21.17 24.84 -18.95
C HIS A 196 -22.04 25.85 -18.19
N ASP A 197 -22.70 26.76 -18.90
CA ASP A 197 -23.65 27.73 -18.31
C ASP A 197 -23.10 28.50 -17.10
N GLU A 198 -21.82 28.90 -17.16
CA GLU A 198 -21.08 29.58 -16.08
C GLU A 198 -20.97 28.77 -14.78
N ARG A 199 -21.10 27.45 -14.87
CA ARG A 199 -21.04 26.49 -13.77
C ARG A 199 -20.07 25.34 -14.07
N LEU A 200 -19.32 24.93 -13.05
CA LEU A 200 -18.42 23.78 -13.05
C LEU A 200 -19.07 22.61 -12.31
N GLU A 201 -19.55 21.62 -13.05
CA GLU A 201 -20.07 20.38 -12.45
C GLU A 201 -18.97 19.31 -12.37
N MET A 202 -18.87 18.66 -11.20
CA MET A 202 -17.84 17.68 -10.88
C MET A 202 -18.46 16.34 -10.45
N TRP A 203 -18.07 15.25 -11.11
CA TRP A 203 -18.24 13.87 -10.61
C TRP A 203 -16.86 13.37 -10.20
N THR A 204 -16.56 13.46 -8.90
CA THR A 204 -15.21 13.20 -8.40
C THR A 204 -15.23 12.19 -7.27
N SER A 205 -14.33 11.21 -7.33
CA SER A 205 -14.15 10.25 -6.24
C SER A 205 -13.49 10.94 -5.04
N SER A 206 -14.29 11.61 -4.19
CA SER A 206 -13.81 12.38 -3.04
C SER A 206 -14.51 11.99 -1.74
N GLN A 207 -13.76 11.94 -0.65
CA GLN A 207 -14.30 11.77 0.71
C GLN A 207 -14.85 13.09 1.27
N ALA A 208 -14.45 14.22 0.67
CA ALA A 208 -14.75 15.54 1.18
C ALA A 208 -14.94 16.57 0.05
N PRO A 209 -16.10 16.53 -0.64
CA PRO A 209 -16.43 17.41 -1.77
C PRO A 209 -16.27 18.90 -1.45
N HIS A 210 -16.53 19.31 -0.21
CA HIS A 210 -16.35 20.68 0.25
C HIS A 210 -14.98 21.27 -0.07
N PHE A 211 -13.90 20.52 0.19
CA PHE A 211 -12.55 21.02 -0.10
C PHE A 211 -12.28 21.09 -1.61
N VAL A 212 -12.90 20.23 -2.41
CA VAL A 212 -12.78 20.30 -3.87
C VAL A 212 -13.43 21.58 -4.38
N VAL A 213 -14.67 21.86 -3.96
CA VAL A 213 -15.42 23.06 -4.36
C VAL A 213 -14.68 24.35 -3.95
N HIS A 214 -14.29 24.48 -2.68
CA HIS A 214 -13.61 25.67 -2.18
C HIS A 214 -12.28 25.93 -2.87
N GLU A 215 -11.48 24.90 -3.10
CA GLU A 215 -10.17 25.03 -3.74
C GLU A 215 -10.31 25.36 -5.23
N LEU A 216 -11.23 24.70 -5.97
CA LEU A 216 -11.48 25.03 -7.38
C LEU A 216 -11.99 26.47 -7.53
N ALA A 217 -12.94 26.89 -6.69
CA ALA A 217 -13.44 28.26 -6.67
C ALA A 217 -12.29 29.27 -6.43
N GLY A 218 -11.46 29.01 -5.43
CA GLY A 218 -10.29 29.86 -5.11
C GLY A 218 -9.22 29.89 -6.21
N LEU A 219 -8.98 28.76 -6.89
CA LEU A 219 -7.99 28.64 -7.97
C LEU A 219 -8.44 29.36 -9.25
N PHE A 220 -9.71 29.21 -9.62
CA PHE A 220 -10.25 29.79 -10.86
C PHE A 220 -10.90 31.16 -10.67
N GLY A 221 -11.04 31.63 -9.42
CA GLY A 221 -11.70 32.90 -9.10
C GLY A 221 -13.20 32.86 -9.37
N LEU A 222 -13.82 31.71 -9.12
CA LEU A 222 -15.26 31.49 -9.25
C LEU A 222 -15.95 31.75 -7.90
N GLU A 223 -17.23 32.07 -7.92
CA GLU A 223 -18.07 32.05 -6.73
C GLU A 223 -18.35 30.59 -6.30
N LEU A 224 -18.61 30.36 -5.01
CA LEU A 224 -18.77 29.01 -4.46
C LEU A 224 -19.98 28.25 -5.02
N ASP A 225 -21.02 28.96 -5.46
CA ASP A 225 -22.21 28.38 -6.07
C ASP A 225 -22.02 28.00 -7.56
N GLN A 226 -20.95 28.51 -8.19
CA GLN A 226 -20.57 28.15 -9.55
C GLN A 226 -19.86 26.79 -9.62
N VAL A 227 -19.43 26.20 -8.50
CA VAL A 227 -18.75 24.90 -8.49
C VAL A 227 -19.57 23.91 -7.68
N VAL A 228 -19.97 22.80 -8.30
CA VAL A 228 -20.80 21.79 -7.66
C VAL A 228 -20.27 20.39 -7.84
N CYS A 229 -20.47 19.56 -6.82
CA CYS A 229 -20.18 18.13 -6.87
C CYS A 229 -21.50 17.34 -6.91
N ARG A 230 -21.47 16.20 -7.61
CA ARG A 230 -22.58 15.24 -7.72
C ARG A 230 -22.29 13.97 -6.94
N ASP A 231 -23.35 13.32 -6.43
CA ASP A 231 -23.22 12.05 -5.70
C ASP A 231 -22.65 10.95 -6.60
N VAL A 232 -21.55 10.35 -6.17
CA VAL A 232 -20.90 9.19 -6.78
C VAL A 232 -20.40 8.26 -5.69
N ALA A 233 -20.38 6.96 -5.97
CA ALA A 233 -19.72 5.99 -5.11
C ALA A 233 -18.20 6.26 -5.06
N VAL A 234 -17.57 5.94 -3.92
CA VAL A 234 -16.13 6.13 -3.70
C VAL A 234 -15.50 4.83 -3.22
N GLY A 235 -14.56 4.29 -3.99
CA GLY A 235 -13.91 3.00 -3.80
C GLY A 235 -12.72 3.05 -2.83
N GLY A 236 -12.98 3.57 -1.63
CA GLY A 236 -11.99 3.80 -0.59
C GLY A 236 -11.21 5.10 -0.79
N GLY A 237 -10.75 5.70 0.31
CA GLY A 237 -9.94 6.93 0.28
C GLY A 237 -8.86 7.00 1.35
N PHE A 238 -9.16 6.62 2.60
CA PHE A 238 -8.16 6.51 3.68
C PHE A 238 -7.30 7.77 3.91
N GLY A 239 -7.76 8.95 3.46
CA GLY A 239 -7.03 10.22 3.48
C GLY A 239 -6.63 10.75 2.10
N SER A 240 -6.36 9.91 1.10
CA SER A 240 -5.87 10.35 -0.22
C SER A 240 -6.86 11.25 -0.94
N LYS A 241 -8.15 10.95 -0.75
CA LYS A 241 -9.32 11.59 -1.35
C LYS A 241 -10.02 12.56 -0.36
N SER A 242 -9.37 12.93 0.75
CA SER A 242 -9.97 13.80 1.79
C SER A 242 -9.79 15.30 1.54
N LYS A 243 -9.03 15.65 0.51
CA LYS A 243 -8.70 17.01 0.05
C LYS A 243 -8.45 16.97 -1.44
N ILE A 244 -8.60 18.12 -2.10
CA ILE A 244 -8.29 18.25 -3.52
C ILE A 244 -6.89 17.76 -3.85
N SER A 245 -6.76 17.13 -5.01
CA SER A 245 -5.54 16.71 -5.65
C SER A 245 -5.51 17.28 -7.08
N GLU A 246 -4.36 17.19 -7.72
CA GLU A 246 -4.10 17.93 -8.96
C GLU A 246 -5.02 17.53 -10.13
N HIS A 247 -5.46 16.27 -10.17
CA HIS A 247 -6.31 15.76 -11.24
C HIS A 247 -7.66 16.50 -11.35
N GLU A 248 -8.25 16.94 -10.23
CA GLU A 248 -9.52 17.68 -10.21
C GLU A 248 -9.36 19.07 -10.87
N ALA A 249 -8.33 19.81 -10.48
CA ALA A 249 -8.05 21.13 -11.07
C ALA A 249 -7.65 21.04 -12.55
N LEU A 250 -6.93 19.98 -12.95
CA LEU A 250 -6.54 19.78 -14.35
C LEU A 250 -7.73 19.42 -15.24
N ALA A 251 -8.63 18.54 -14.77
CA ALA A 251 -9.86 18.22 -15.49
C ALA A 251 -10.74 19.47 -15.64
N ALA A 252 -10.90 20.26 -14.57
CA ALA A 252 -11.63 21.52 -14.61
C ALA A 252 -11.04 22.51 -15.63
N ALA A 253 -9.72 22.76 -15.59
CA ALA A 253 -9.06 23.66 -16.53
C ALA A 253 -9.22 23.20 -17.99
N LEU A 254 -9.08 21.89 -18.25
CA LEU A 254 -9.29 21.32 -19.58
C LEU A 254 -10.74 21.52 -20.04
N SER A 255 -11.71 21.26 -19.17
CA SER A 255 -13.13 21.42 -19.47
C SER A 255 -13.48 22.88 -19.74
N MET A 256 -13.04 23.81 -18.89
CA MET A 256 -13.22 25.26 -19.09
C MET A 256 -12.62 25.74 -20.42
N LYS A 257 -11.50 25.16 -20.84
CA LYS A 257 -10.83 25.52 -22.10
C LYS A 257 -11.53 24.99 -23.35
N CYS A 258 -12.16 23.81 -23.29
CA CYS A 258 -12.82 23.20 -24.45
C CYS A 258 -14.36 23.29 -24.44
N GLY A 259 -14.98 23.67 -23.32
CA GLY A 259 -16.44 23.69 -23.14
C GLY A 259 -17.10 22.30 -23.22
N ARG A 260 -16.36 21.23 -22.90
CA ARG A 260 -16.83 19.83 -22.97
C ARG A 260 -16.54 19.10 -21.66
N PRO A 261 -17.29 18.04 -21.33
CA PRO A 261 -16.97 17.20 -20.19
C PRO A 261 -15.61 16.50 -20.41
N VAL A 262 -14.78 16.44 -19.37
CA VAL A 262 -13.42 15.87 -19.41
C VAL A 262 -13.25 14.87 -18.27
N LEU A 263 -12.96 13.61 -18.62
CA LEU A 263 -12.59 12.54 -17.71
C LEU A 263 -11.07 12.51 -17.53
N LEU A 264 -10.60 12.64 -16.29
CA LEU A 264 -9.23 12.37 -15.88
C LEU A 264 -9.21 11.23 -14.86
N GLU A 265 -8.83 10.05 -15.35
CA GLU A 265 -8.62 8.85 -14.55
C GLU A 265 -7.12 8.57 -14.43
N LEU A 266 -6.62 8.39 -13.22
CA LEU A 266 -5.24 7.96 -13.00
C LEU A 266 -5.11 6.46 -13.23
N SER A 267 -4.09 6.05 -13.99
CA SER A 267 -3.69 4.65 -14.00
C SER A 267 -3.18 4.24 -12.61
N ARG A 268 -3.18 2.92 -12.32
CA ARG A 268 -2.64 2.40 -11.04
C ARG A 268 -1.18 2.83 -10.79
N ALA A 269 -0.36 2.93 -11.83
CA ALA A 269 1.02 3.39 -11.69
C ALA A 269 1.09 4.89 -11.34
N GLU A 270 0.24 5.72 -11.95
CA GLU A 270 0.12 7.14 -11.61
C GLU A 270 -0.45 7.37 -10.21
N GLU A 271 -1.44 6.58 -9.81
CA GLU A 271 -2.00 6.59 -8.45
C GLU A 271 -0.90 6.38 -7.40
N PHE A 272 -0.01 5.41 -7.62
CA PHE A 272 1.11 5.17 -6.70
C PHE A 272 2.18 6.27 -6.77
N ALA A 273 2.52 6.70 -7.98
CA ALA A 273 3.69 7.54 -8.23
C ALA A 273 3.43 9.03 -8.00
N PHE A 274 2.21 9.52 -8.15
CA PHE A 274 1.92 10.95 -8.27
C PHE A 274 0.81 11.45 -7.35
N THR A 275 0.16 10.57 -6.58
CA THR A 275 -0.71 11.00 -5.48
C THR A 275 0.09 11.18 -4.19
N LYS A 276 -0.55 11.77 -3.20
CA LYS A 276 0.04 12.10 -1.89
C LYS A 276 0.23 10.82 -1.06
N PRO A 277 1.45 10.36 -0.74
CA PRO A 277 1.64 9.24 0.19
C PRO A 277 1.59 9.70 1.65
N ARG A 278 1.61 8.76 2.59
CA ARG A 278 1.94 9.07 3.99
C ARG A 278 3.36 9.63 4.09
N HIS A 279 3.54 10.61 4.97
CA HIS A 279 4.84 11.16 5.36
C HIS A 279 5.72 10.14 6.10
N ALA A 280 7.00 10.07 5.73
CA ALA A 280 8.01 9.36 6.51
C ALA A 280 8.49 10.20 7.69
N PHE A 281 8.69 9.56 8.84
CA PHE A 281 9.19 10.19 10.07
C PHE A 281 10.48 9.50 10.50
N THR A 282 11.45 10.30 10.94
CA THR A 282 12.57 9.85 11.78
C THR A 282 12.40 10.49 13.15
N THR A 283 12.13 9.67 14.16
CA THR A 283 11.83 10.10 15.52
C THR A 283 12.91 9.58 16.45
N GLN A 284 13.80 10.43 16.94
CA GLN A 284 14.65 10.10 18.08
C GLN A 284 13.83 10.33 19.33
N LEU A 285 13.52 9.28 20.09
CA LEU A 285 12.67 9.36 21.26
C LEU A 285 13.36 8.72 22.46
N ALA A 286 13.32 9.40 23.60
CA ALA A 286 13.66 8.84 24.89
C ALA A 286 12.47 8.98 25.85
N ALA A 287 12.20 7.93 26.60
CA ALA A 287 11.17 7.88 27.63
C ALA A 287 11.80 7.53 28.98
N HIS A 288 11.29 8.14 30.04
CA HIS A 288 11.82 8.01 31.38
C HIS A 288 10.69 7.67 32.36
N ALA A 289 11.00 6.83 33.34
CA ALA A 289 10.08 6.49 34.43
C ALA A 289 10.77 6.60 35.80
N ASP A 290 10.00 6.85 36.84
CA ASP A 290 10.48 6.83 38.23
C ASP A 290 10.68 5.39 38.74
N ALA A 291 11.13 5.25 40.00
CA ALA A 291 11.40 3.95 40.61
C ALA A 291 10.15 3.06 40.74
N GLU A 292 8.95 3.64 40.71
CA GLU A 292 7.68 2.95 40.76
C GLU A 292 7.12 2.61 39.37
N GLY A 293 7.80 3.02 38.30
CA GLY A 293 7.38 2.81 36.91
C GLY A 293 6.35 3.82 36.41
N ARG A 294 6.21 5.00 37.03
CA ARG A 294 5.40 6.10 36.50
C ARG A 294 6.21 6.91 35.48
N LEU A 295 5.60 7.26 34.35
CA LEU A 295 6.25 8.06 33.32
C LEU A 295 6.53 9.48 33.82
N CYS A 296 7.78 9.92 33.70
CA CYS A 296 8.19 11.27 34.09
C CYS A 296 8.39 12.16 32.86
N PHE A 297 9.25 11.75 31.92
CA PHE A 297 9.72 12.64 30.86
C PHE A 297 9.84 11.94 29.51
N LEU A 298 9.33 12.59 28.46
CA LEU A 298 9.58 12.24 27.06
C LEU A 298 10.39 13.32 26.36
N ASP A 299 11.42 12.90 25.62
CA ASP A 299 12.30 13.80 24.85
C ASP A 299 12.34 13.34 23.40
N ALA A 300 11.96 14.22 22.47
CA ALA A 300 11.80 13.87 21.06
C ALA A 300 12.54 14.81 20.11
N VAL A 301 13.22 14.24 19.11
CA VAL A 301 13.66 14.96 17.90
C VAL A 301 12.98 14.32 16.70
N ILE A 302 12.19 15.08 15.95
CA ILE A 302 11.32 14.56 14.89
C ILE A 302 11.62 15.25 13.57
N ASP A 303 12.15 14.50 12.61
CA ASP A 303 12.27 14.95 11.24
C ASP A 303 11.19 14.29 10.37
N VAL A 304 10.40 15.12 9.71
CA VAL A 304 9.34 14.69 8.79
C VAL A 304 9.74 15.02 7.36
N ASP A 305 9.74 14.00 6.49
CA ASP A 305 9.96 14.20 5.07
C ASP A 305 8.69 14.76 4.40
N ASN A 306 8.70 16.06 4.10
CA ASN A 306 7.59 16.82 3.52
C ASN A 306 7.32 16.43 2.06
N GLY A 307 8.38 16.08 1.33
CA GLY A 307 8.37 16.15 -0.13
C GLY A 307 8.50 17.60 -0.60
N ALA A 308 8.09 17.88 -1.83
CA ALA A 308 8.40 19.15 -2.48
C ALA A 308 7.50 20.34 -2.11
N TYR A 309 6.36 20.12 -1.44
CA TYR A 309 5.37 21.14 -1.09
C TYR A 309 4.65 20.74 0.20
N ASN A 310 4.03 21.69 0.89
CA ASN A 310 3.48 21.46 2.22
C ASN A 310 2.24 20.56 2.22
N HIS A 311 1.30 20.77 1.30
CA HIS A 311 -0.10 20.32 1.46
C HIS A 311 -0.55 20.45 2.92
N TYR A 312 -0.61 19.32 3.63
CA TYR A 312 -1.02 19.21 5.03
C TYR A 312 0.05 18.63 5.95
N GLY A 313 1.30 18.52 5.50
CA GLY A 313 2.48 18.16 6.29
C GLY A 313 2.59 18.92 7.63
N PRO A 314 2.35 20.25 7.69
CA PRO A 314 2.39 20.99 8.96
C PRO A 314 1.42 20.44 10.01
N SER A 315 0.20 20.09 9.59
CA SER A 315 -0.85 19.54 10.46
C SER A 315 -0.53 18.09 10.86
N VAL A 316 -0.03 17.27 9.93
CA VAL A 316 0.38 15.88 10.19
C VAL A 316 1.52 15.81 11.22
N MET A 317 2.52 16.68 11.10
CA MET A 317 3.62 16.76 12.07
C MET A 317 3.11 17.12 13.47
N ARG A 318 2.25 18.14 13.59
CA ARG A 318 1.66 18.58 14.87
C ARG A 318 0.80 17.49 15.52
N ALA A 319 0.02 16.75 14.75
CA ALA A 319 -0.78 15.64 15.27
C ALA A 319 0.11 14.50 15.83
N GLY A 320 1.22 14.18 15.14
CA GLY A 320 2.23 13.23 15.63
C GLY A 320 2.86 13.66 16.95
N ILE A 321 3.21 14.95 17.11
CA ILE A 321 3.74 15.52 18.36
C ILE A 321 2.71 15.43 19.49
N LYS A 322 1.45 15.81 19.21
CA LYS A 322 0.37 15.81 20.21
C LYS A 322 0.17 14.44 20.85
N GLN A 323 0.44 13.36 20.13
CA GLN A 323 0.33 12.00 20.66
C GLN A 323 1.20 11.75 21.90
N LEU A 324 2.40 12.34 21.98
CA LEU A 324 3.36 12.07 23.06
C LEU A 324 2.83 12.44 24.46
N GLY A 325 1.92 13.40 24.57
CA GLY A 325 1.36 13.87 25.84
C GLY A 325 -0.16 13.70 25.96
N SER A 326 -0.77 12.76 25.20
CA SER A 326 -2.24 12.62 25.17
C SER A 326 -2.78 11.29 25.70
N MET A 327 -2.06 10.18 25.52
CA MET A 327 -2.58 8.85 25.84
C MET A 327 -2.19 8.36 27.24
N TYR A 328 -0.91 8.52 27.57
CA TYR A 328 -0.35 8.28 28.90
C TYR A 328 -0.12 9.60 29.63
N ARG A 329 0.28 9.51 30.90
CA ARG A 329 0.46 10.65 31.81
C ARG A 329 1.95 10.89 32.16
N PRO A 330 2.80 11.34 31.21
CA PRO A 330 4.12 11.86 31.57
C PRO A 330 3.97 13.21 32.28
N ASP A 331 4.91 13.54 33.17
CA ASP A 331 4.97 14.85 33.84
C ASP A 331 5.44 15.97 32.90
N ALA A 332 6.34 15.65 31.95
CA ALA A 332 6.83 16.59 30.95
C ALA A 332 7.12 15.93 29.58
N VAL A 333 7.00 16.73 28.52
CA VAL A 333 7.37 16.35 27.14
C VAL A 333 8.16 17.49 26.53
N ARG A 334 9.32 17.22 25.94
CA ARG A 334 10.10 18.18 25.15
C ARG A 334 10.25 17.67 23.72
N TRP A 335 10.20 18.58 22.74
CA TRP A 335 10.46 18.23 21.35
C TRP A 335 11.25 19.29 20.58
N ASP A 336 11.94 18.83 19.54
CA ASP A 336 12.45 19.61 18.41
C ASP A 336 11.98 18.90 17.14
N ALA A 337 11.09 19.54 16.36
CA ALA A 337 10.47 18.94 15.20
C ALA A 337 10.58 19.82 13.96
N ARG A 338 10.92 19.20 12.83
CA ARG A 338 11.15 19.86 11.55
C ARG A 338 10.41 19.15 10.42
N LEU A 339 9.68 19.92 9.63
CA LEU A 339 9.10 19.50 8.36
C LEU A 339 10.08 19.89 7.24
N VAL A 340 10.69 18.90 6.59
CA VAL A 340 11.85 19.10 5.71
C VAL A 340 11.47 18.86 4.25
N ASP A 341 11.71 19.85 3.41
CA ASP A 341 11.45 19.79 1.96
C ASP A 341 12.46 18.87 1.26
N THR A 342 11.96 17.95 0.44
CA THR A 342 12.77 17.06 -0.40
C THR A 342 12.26 17.08 -1.84
N ASN A 343 13.10 16.71 -2.81
CA ASN A 343 12.70 16.59 -4.22
C ASN A 343 11.91 15.28 -4.51
N LEU A 344 11.01 14.92 -3.60
CA LEU A 344 10.08 13.81 -3.70
C LEU A 344 8.64 14.33 -3.76
N VAL A 345 7.70 13.45 -4.13
CA VAL A 345 6.28 13.78 -4.16
C VAL A 345 5.83 14.25 -2.77
N PRO A 346 5.09 15.37 -2.68
CA PRO A 346 4.57 15.88 -1.41
C PRO A 346 3.74 14.84 -0.66
N GLY A 347 3.94 14.73 0.65
CA GLY A 347 3.10 13.89 1.50
C GLY A 347 1.71 14.49 1.71
N GLY A 348 0.77 13.66 2.17
CA GLY A 348 -0.58 14.12 2.53
C GLY A 348 -1.20 13.36 3.69
N GLN A 349 -2.52 13.46 3.78
CA GLN A 349 -3.32 12.80 4.80
C GLN A 349 -3.35 11.30 4.59
N PHE A 350 -3.25 10.55 5.67
CA PHE A 350 -3.48 9.11 5.69
C PHE A 350 -4.10 8.77 7.05
N ARG A 351 -5.08 7.87 7.09
CA ARG A 351 -5.69 7.25 8.28
C ARG A 351 -4.76 7.19 9.50
N GLY A 352 -5.11 7.88 10.59
CA GLY A 352 -4.30 7.96 11.83
C GLY A 352 -3.37 9.18 11.90
N TYR A 353 -3.17 9.88 10.78
CA TYR A 353 -2.74 11.28 10.74
C TYR A 353 -1.52 11.63 11.62
N GLY A 354 -0.35 11.04 11.31
CA GLY A 354 0.90 11.32 12.03
C GLY A 354 1.10 10.50 13.31
N GLN A 355 0.03 9.98 13.92
CA GLN A 355 0.11 9.21 15.16
C GLN A 355 0.77 7.82 14.99
N PRO A 356 0.52 7.04 13.90
CA PRO A 356 1.23 5.77 13.70
C PRO A 356 2.75 5.94 13.67
N GLN A 357 3.24 7.06 13.14
CA GLN A 357 4.67 7.35 13.01
C GLN A 357 5.36 7.60 14.36
N THR A 358 4.67 8.20 15.33
CA THR A 358 5.22 8.40 16.69
C THR A 358 4.90 7.22 17.62
N ALA A 359 3.79 6.52 17.38
CA ALA A 359 3.37 5.35 18.16
C ALA A 359 4.40 4.22 18.14
N ILE A 360 5.07 3.94 17.02
CA ILE A 360 6.10 2.89 16.95
C ILE A 360 7.22 3.10 17.99
N GLY A 361 7.60 4.36 18.22
CA GLY A 361 8.59 4.72 19.23
C GLY A 361 8.01 4.65 20.63
N LEU A 362 6.90 5.37 20.85
CA LEU A 362 6.27 5.47 22.16
C LEU A 362 5.95 4.07 22.75
N GLU A 363 5.30 3.21 21.97
CA GLU A 363 4.82 1.91 22.44
C GLU A 363 5.93 0.84 22.54
N THR A 364 7.00 0.95 21.76
CA THR A 364 8.20 0.13 21.97
C THR A 364 8.88 0.52 23.28
N LEU A 365 8.98 1.82 23.58
CA LEU A 365 9.61 2.29 24.80
C LEU A 365 8.78 2.00 26.06
N MET A 366 7.45 1.88 25.96
CA MET A 366 6.63 1.41 27.08
C MET A 366 7.00 -0.03 27.47
N ASP A 367 7.22 -0.91 26.49
CA ASP A 367 7.69 -2.28 26.73
C ASP A 367 9.11 -2.31 27.33
N GLU A 368 10.03 -1.49 26.79
CA GLU A 368 11.41 -1.42 27.32
C GLU A 368 11.45 -0.87 28.76
N LEU A 369 10.63 0.13 29.09
CA LEU A 369 10.51 0.65 30.45
C LEU A 369 9.85 -0.37 31.39
N ALA A 370 8.79 -1.05 30.95
CA ALA A 370 8.16 -2.10 31.75
C ALA A 370 9.17 -3.21 32.13
N GLU A 371 10.01 -3.64 31.18
CA GLU A 371 11.08 -4.60 31.41
C GLU A 371 12.12 -4.09 32.42
N GLN A 372 12.57 -2.83 32.29
CA GLN A 372 13.50 -2.21 33.24
C GLN A 372 12.91 -2.09 34.66
N CYS A 373 11.61 -1.80 34.77
CA CYS A 373 10.87 -1.71 36.02
C CYS A 373 10.50 -3.09 36.61
N GLY A 374 10.70 -4.18 35.87
CA GLY A 374 10.25 -5.52 36.27
C GLY A 374 8.73 -5.67 36.32
N GLN A 375 7.99 -4.92 35.50
CA GLN A 375 6.54 -4.94 35.40
C GLN A 375 6.08 -5.67 34.13
N ASP A 376 4.88 -6.25 34.17
CA ASP A 376 4.24 -6.74 32.95
C ASP A 376 3.91 -5.55 32.02
N PRO A 377 4.14 -5.66 30.70
CA PRO A 377 3.86 -4.59 29.75
C PRO A 377 2.42 -4.06 29.73
N ILE A 378 1.42 -4.91 30.02
CA ILE A 378 0.02 -4.49 30.11
C ILE A 378 -0.19 -3.71 31.40
N ASP A 379 0.32 -4.23 32.52
CA ASP A 379 0.18 -3.59 33.84
C ASP A 379 0.87 -2.20 33.88
N PHE A 380 2.05 -2.07 33.25
CA PHE A 380 2.75 -0.80 33.09
C PHE A 380 1.92 0.25 32.31
N ARG A 381 1.22 -0.18 31.24
CA ARG A 381 0.33 0.72 30.48
C ARG A 381 -0.92 1.09 31.27
N ILE A 382 -1.48 0.15 32.03
CA ILE A 382 -2.65 0.41 32.90
C ILE A 382 -2.30 1.48 33.93
N SER A 383 -1.15 1.37 34.62
CA SER A 383 -0.73 2.33 35.65
C SER A 383 -0.49 3.74 35.09
N ASN A 384 0.03 3.83 33.87
CA ASN A 384 0.37 5.09 33.21
C ASN A 384 -0.75 5.70 32.33
N SER A 385 -1.82 4.94 32.05
CA SER A 385 -2.96 5.40 31.24
C SER A 385 -3.59 6.69 31.76
N GLY A 386 -4.08 7.52 30.84
CA GLY A 386 -4.91 8.70 31.14
C GLY A 386 -6.13 8.35 31.99
N LEU A 387 -6.62 9.32 32.75
CA LEU A 387 -7.82 9.19 33.58
C LEU A 387 -9.02 9.86 32.89
N PRO A 388 -10.26 9.37 33.10
CA PRO A 388 -11.47 10.10 32.69
C PRO A 388 -11.59 11.43 33.44
N ASP A 389 -12.37 12.36 32.88
CA ASP A 389 -12.63 13.70 33.43
C ASP A 389 -11.37 14.50 33.80
N THR A 390 -10.31 14.35 33.00
CA THR A 390 -9.03 15.07 33.18
C THR A 390 -8.59 15.79 31.91
N THR A 391 -7.73 16.80 32.10
CA THR A 391 -7.00 17.42 30.98
C THR A 391 -5.60 16.81 30.92
N GLN A 392 -5.26 16.25 29.76
CA GLN A 392 -3.92 15.67 29.53
C GLN A 392 -2.88 16.76 29.34
N LEU A 393 -1.61 16.41 29.44
CA LEU A 393 -0.50 17.35 29.32
C LEU A 393 -0.53 18.14 27.99
N SER A 394 -1.01 17.52 26.91
CA SER A 394 -1.26 18.11 25.59
C SER A 394 -2.41 19.12 25.49
N GLY A 395 -3.20 19.30 26.56
CA GLY A 395 -4.43 20.12 26.56
C GLY A 395 -5.70 19.38 26.12
N SER A 396 -5.61 18.10 25.77
CA SER A 396 -6.78 17.27 25.44
C SER A 396 -7.69 17.13 26.66
N GLN A 397 -8.95 17.53 26.55
CA GLN A 397 -9.95 17.38 27.61
C GLN A 397 -10.65 16.04 27.43
N ILE A 398 -10.43 15.12 28.36
CA ILE A 398 -10.91 13.75 28.27
C ILE A 398 -12.16 13.63 29.14
N GLY A 399 -13.31 13.38 28.51
CA GLY A 399 -14.54 13.01 29.21
C GLY A 399 -14.45 11.56 29.70
N SER A 400 -14.54 10.61 28.77
CA SER A 400 -14.37 9.18 29.09
C SER A 400 -13.06 8.59 28.55
N ASN A 401 -12.47 7.65 29.30
CA ASN A 401 -11.30 6.88 28.89
C ASN A 401 -11.41 5.45 29.43
N ARG A 402 -11.54 4.47 28.53
CA ARG A 402 -11.62 3.05 28.87
C ARG A 402 -10.44 2.23 28.34
N LEU A 403 -9.28 2.87 28.17
CA LEU A 403 -8.06 2.15 27.73
C LEU A 403 -7.69 1.02 28.69
N ARG A 404 -7.90 1.18 29.99
CA ARG A 404 -7.63 0.13 31.00
C ARG A 404 -8.49 -1.12 30.79
N GLU A 405 -9.76 -0.92 30.44
CA GLU A 405 -10.68 -2.02 30.13
C GLU A 405 -10.28 -2.69 28.81
N CYS A 406 -9.88 -1.91 27.80
CA CYS A 406 -9.35 -2.45 26.55
C CYS A 406 -8.11 -3.31 26.78
N LEU A 407 -7.19 -2.86 27.64
CA LEU A 407 -5.97 -3.58 28.01
C LEU A 407 -6.25 -4.87 28.79
N ALA A 408 -7.23 -4.85 29.70
CA ALA A 408 -7.64 -6.05 30.42
C ALA A 408 -8.29 -7.06 29.47
N GLU A 409 -9.19 -6.61 28.61
CA GLU A 409 -9.90 -7.48 27.68
C GLU A 409 -8.96 -8.07 26.61
N VAL A 410 -7.98 -7.29 26.12
CA VAL A 410 -7.00 -7.82 25.15
C VAL A 410 -6.07 -8.87 25.78
N ARG A 411 -5.75 -8.74 27.08
CA ARG A 411 -4.98 -9.73 27.86
C ARG A 411 -5.66 -11.09 27.83
N ASP A 412 -6.97 -11.10 28.09
CA ASP A 412 -7.79 -12.31 28.15
C ASP A 412 -7.97 -12.92 26.75
N ARG A 413 -8.40 -12.10 25.78
CA ARG A 413 -8.70 -12.54 24.41
C ARG A 413 -7.51 -13.16 23.69
N ILE A 414 -6.32 -12.58 23.85
CA ILE A 414 -5.11 -13.14 23.22
C ILE A 414 -4.53 -14.31 24.01
N GLY A 415 -4.99 -14.58 25.24
CA GLY A 415 -4.39 -15.57 26.14
C GLY A 415 -2.98 -15.18 26.59
N TRP A 416 -2.78 -13.90 26.91
CA TRP A 416 -1.47 -13.27 27.21
C TRP A 416 -0.67 -14.05 28.26
N ASP A 417 -1.28 -14.35 29.41
CA ASP A 417 -0.58 -14.94 30.55
C ASP A 417 -0.08 -16.36 30.25
N ALA A 418 -0.89 -17.17 29.56
CA ALA A 418 -0.50 -18.53 29.17
C ALA A 418 0.65 -18.50 28.15
N LYS A 419 0.56 -17.62 27.15
CA LYS A 419 1.59 -17.46 26.10
C LYS A 419 2.90 -16.89 26.63
N ARG A 420 2.83 -16.11 27.72
CA ARG A 420 4.01 -15.57 28.39
C ARG A 420 4.58 -16.45 29.50
N GLY A 421 3.98 -17.60 29.77
CA GLY A 421 4.39 -18.56 30.81
C GLY A 421 5.68 -19.33 30.52
N PRO A 422 6.02 -20.34 31.34
CA PRO A 422 7.26 -21.10 31.22
C PRO A 422 7.31 -22.06 30.00
N GLU A 423 6.15 -22.39 29.40
CA GLU A 423 6.03 -23.33 28.28
C GLU A 423 6.18 -22.66 26.90
N ARG A 424 6.85 -21.49 26.84
CA ARG A 424 7.07 -20.74 25.61
C ARG A 424 7.85 -21.56 24.57
N ARG A 425 7.34 -21.59 23.34
CA ARG A 425 8.05 -22.17 22.20
C ARG A 425 9.11 -21.18 21.68
N PRO A 426 10.31 -21.64 21.28
CA PRO A 426 11.31 -20.78 20.67
C PRO A 426 10.75 -20.05 19.44
N TYR A 427 11.12 -18.77 19.28
CA TYR A 427 10.70 -17.94 18.16
C TYR A 427 9.20 -17.68 18.03
N ARG A 428 8.41 -18.00 19.07
CA ARG A 428 7.03 -17.52 19.22
C ARG A 428 6.98 -16.43 20.29
N GLY A 429 6.21 -15.39 20.03
CA GLY A 429 6.10 -14.26 20.95
C GLY A 429 4.76 -13.55 20.85
N VAL A 430 4.41 -12.83 21.91
CA VAL A 430 3.19 -12.03 22.00
C VAL A 430 3.53 -10.60 22.41
N GLY A 431 2.94 -9.63 21.73
CA GLY A 431 3.17 -8.21 21.94
C GLY A 431 1.86 -7.44 22.09
N VAL A 432 1.90 -6.34 22.82
CA VAL A 432 0.75 -5.46 23.08
C VAL A 432 1.08 -4.03 22.69
N SER A 433 0.07 -3.28 22.26
CA SER A 433 0.18 -1.84 22.05
C SER A 433 -1.17 -1.13 22.22
N SER A 434 -1.11 0.15 22.59
CA SER A 434 -2.26 1.05 22.74
C SER A 434 -2.30 2.16 21.69
N GLY A 435 -3.48 2.74 21.50
CA GLY A 435 -3.68 3.93 20.67
C GLY A 435 -4.71 4.90 21.26
N MET A 436 -4.66 6.14 20.79
CA MET A 436 -5.69 7.17 21.02
C MET A 436 -5.86 8.00 19.75
N HIS A 437 -7.10 8.31 19.36
CA HIS A 437 -7.39 9.19 18.22
C HIS A 437 -8.58 10.13 18.53
N ALA A 438 -8.55 11.35 18.00
CA ALA A 438 -9.65 12.31 18.10
C ALA A 438 -10.88 11.90 17.27
N SER A 439 -12.09 12.20 17.75
CA SER A 439 -13.35 12.02 16.99
C SER A 439 -13.81 13.33 16.34
N GLY A 440 -13.10 13.73 15.29
CA GLY A 440 -13.21 15.05 14.67
C GLY A 440 -12.25 16.05 15.30
N SER A 441 -11.56 16.83 14.48
CA SER A 441 -10.59 17.83 14.95
C SER A 441 -10.95 19.21 14.45
N TYR A 442 -10.82 20.25 15.28
CA TYR A 442 -10.92 21.63 14.83
C TYR A 442 -9.60 22.11 14.21
N ALA A 443 -9.27 21.49 13.07
CA ALA A 443 -8.03 21.73 12.31
C ALA A 443 -8.18 22.76 11.18
N TYR A 444 -9.42 23.19 10.89
CA TYR A 444 -9.76 24.19 9.86
C TYR A 444 -10.83 25.14 10.37
N PRO A 445 -10.89 26.41 9.92
CA PRO A 445 -12.00 27.31 10.24
C PRO A 445 -13.35 26.66 9.93
N GLY A 446 -14.28 26.67 10.88
CA GLY A 446 -15.57 25.94 10.78
C GLY A 446 -15.49 24.42 11.00
N GLY A 447 -14.31 23.84 11.24
CA GLY A 447 -14.14 22.38 11.42
C GLY A 447 -14.87 21.80 12.63
N ASN A 448 -15.32 22.64 13.55
CA ASN A 448 -16.21 22.29 14.67
C ASN A 448 -17.70 22.40 14.31
N THR A 449 -18.06 22.48 13.02
CA THR A 449 -19.45 22.57 12.55
C THR A 449 -19.82 21.44 11.59
N SER A 450 -21.11 21.16 11.45
CA SER A 450 -21.69 20.24 10.45
C SER A 450 -23.17 20.56 10.26
N ALA A 451 -23.65 20.66 9.03
CA ALA A 451 -25.08 20.77 8.75
C ALA A 451 -25.65 19.46 8.17
N ALA A 452 -26.95 19.26 8.40
CA ALA A 452 -27.72 18.17 7.83
C ALA A 452 -29.17 18.59 7.64
N GLY A 453 -29.91 17.79 6.88
CA GLY A 453 -31.31 18.03 6.59
C GLY A 453 -32.13 16.75 6.68
N ILE A 454 -33.40 16.90 7.09
CA ILE A 454 -34.41 15.85 7.03
C ILE A 454 -35.56 16.33 6.15
N GLU A 455 -35.98 15.46 5.23
CA GLU A 455 -37.17 15.63 4.42
C GLU A 455 -38.17 14.50 4.71
N VAL A 456 -39.43 14.84 4.95
CA VAL A 456 -40.54 13.87 5.01
C VAL A 456 -41.45 14.11 3.81
N ARG A 457 -41.62 13.08 2.98
CA ARG A 457 -42.44 13.13 1.76
C ARG A 457 -43.89 12.75 2.06
N THR A 458 -44.78 13.02 1.10
CA THR A 458 -46.21 12.62 1.18
C THR A 458 -46.43 11.11 1.09
N THR A 459 -45.41 10.34 0.69
CA THR A 459 -45.35 8.87 0.82
C THR A 459 -44.94 8.41 2.22
N GLY A 460 -44.52 9.36 3.08
CA GLY A 460 -43.91 9.17 4.38
C GLY A 460 -42.54 8.49 4.33
N GLU A 461 -41.90 8.50 3.15
CA GLU A 461 -40.45 8.31 3.03
C GLU A 461 -39.73 9.45 3.76
N VAL A 462 -38.70 9.09 4.50
CA VAL A 462 -37.79 10.01 5.19
C VAL A 462 -36.48 10.06 4.42
N VAL A 463 -36.04 11.24 4.01
CA VAL A 463 -34.77 11.43 3.31
C VAL A 463 -33.81 12.24 4.17
N VAL A 464 -32.67 11.65 4.50
CA VAL A 464 -31.54 12.35 5.12
C VAL A 464 -30.73 13.03 4.01
N ARG A 465 -30.45 14.33 4.17
CA ARG A 465 -29.67 15.14 3.22
C ARG A 465 -28.38 15.59 3.91
N PHE A 466 -27.23 15.21 3.38
CA PHE A 466 -25.94 15.45 4.04
C PHE A 466 -24.80 15.73 3.05
N GLY A 467 -24.09 16.86 3.18
CA GLY A 467 -23.10 17.30 2.19
C GLY A 467 -21.78 16.50 2.14
N GLY A 468 -21.51 15.64 3.12
CA GLY A 468 -20.33 14.76 3.10
C GLY A 468 -20.52 13.53 2.21
N ALA A 469 -19.45 12.78 1.97
CA ALA A 469 -19.45 11.56 1.16
C ALA A 469 -19.09 10.31 2.00
N ASP A 470 -19.57 9.13 1.58
CA ASP A 470 -19.22 7.84 2.19
C ASP A 470 -18.22 7.07 1.32
N ALA A 471 -16.98 6.98 1.79
CA ALA A 471 -15.90 6.25 1.12
C ALA A 471 -15.78 4.78 1.54
N GLY A 472 -16.90 4.16 1.93
CA GLY A 472 -16.96 2.79 2.44
C GLY A 472 -16.81 2.68 3.96
N THR A 473 -17.00 3.78 4.70
CA THR A 473 -16.99 3.78 6.17
C THR A 473 -18.33 3.34 6.76
N GLY A 474 -19.39 3.33 5.93
CA GLY A 474 -20.76 3.04 6.35
C GLY A 474 -21.49 4.27 6.89
N GLN A 475 -20.94 5.46 6.66
CA GLN A 475 -21.53 6.74 7.05
C GLN A 475 -22.97 6.90 6.53
N ARG A 476 -23.25 6.50 5.29
CA ARG A 476 -24.60 6.55 4.69
C ARG A 476 -25.61 5.80 5.56
N THR A 477 -25.22 4.64 6.08
CA THR A 477 -26.10 3.76 6.85
C THR A 477 -26.28 4.27 8.28
N ILE A 478 -25.20 4.66 8.97
CA ILE A 478 -25.31 5.10 10.37
C ILE A 478 -26.10 6.42 10.49
N LEU A 479 -25.99 7.33 9.51
CA LEU A 479 -26.78 8.56 9.50
C LEU A 479 -28.27 8.26 9.28
N GLY A 480 -28.59 7.32 8.38
CA GLY A 480 -29.95 6.83 8.22
C GLY A 480 -30.51 6.17 9.50
N GLN A 481 -29.69 5.37 10.21
CA GLN A 481 -30.10 4.74 11.48
C GLN A 481 -30.40 5.78 12.56
N ILE A 482 -29.61 6.86 12.65
CA ILE A 482 -29.86 7.98 13.58
C ILE A 482 -31.21 8.63 13.29
N ALA A 483 -31.47 8.98 12.03
CA ALA A 483 -32.75 9.59 11.66
C ALA A 483 -33.93 8.66 11.92
N ALA A 484 -33.79 7.36 11.58
CA ALA A 484 -34.80 6.34 11.81
C ALA A 484 -35.16 6.18 13.30
N ASP A 485 -34.14 6.16 14.17
CA ASP A 485 -34.31 6.03 15.63
C ASP A 485 -35.10 7.21 16.20
N VAL A 486 -34.68 8.45 15.86
CA VAL A 486 -35.30 9.68 16.36
C VAL A 486 -36.73 9.82 15.86
N LEU A 487 -37.00 9.49 14.59
CA LEU A 487 -38.33 9.61 13.99
C LEU A 487 -39.23 8.40 14.25
N GLY A 488 -38.71 7.35 14.89
CA GLY A 488 -39.46 6.13 15.16
C GLY A 488 -39.98 5.42 13.90
N VAL A 489 -39.23 5.48 12.79
CA VAL A 489 -39.58 4.83 11.51
C VAL A 489 -38.67 3.62 11.24
N PRO A 490 -39.14 2.60 10.49
CA PRO A 490 -38.27 1.52 10.05
C PRO A 490 -37.24 2.01 9.01
N MET A 491 -36.09 1.33 8.97
CA MET A 491 -34.96 1.71 8.10
C MET A 491 -35.30 1.66 6.60
N ASP A 492 -36.22 0.80 6.19
CA ASP A 492 -36.66 0.66 4.78
C ASP A 492 -37.47 1.86 4.26
N ARG A 493 -37.92 2.75 5.16
CA ARG A 493 -38.52 4.05 4.81
C ARG A 493 -37.49 5.19 4.76
N VAL A 494 -36.20 4.91 4.99
CA VAL A 494 -35.16 5.94 5.07
C VAL A 494 -34.24 5.89 3.85
N GLY A 495 -34.25 6.98 3.08
CA GLY A 495 -33.26 7.27 2.04
C GLY A 495 -32.17 8.23 2.55
N VAL A 496 -31.00 8.22 1.91
CA VAL A 496 -29.91 9.15 2.23
C VAL A 496 -29.31 9.70 0.94
N ILE A 497 -29.34 11.01 0.78
CA ILE A 497 -28.67 11.75 -0.29
C ILE A 497 -27.37 12.33 0.30
N MET A 498 -26.25 12.03 -0.36
CA MET A 498 -24.92 12.47 0.07
C MET A 498 -24.24 13.28 -1.03
N ALA A 499 -23.44 14.27 -0.65
CA ALA A 499 -22.51 14.96 -1.56
C ALA A 499 -23.13 15.61 -2.83
N ASP A 500 -24.45 15.82 -2.87
CA ASP A 500 -25.11 16.57 -3.94
C ASP A 500 -25.28 18.03 -3.53
N TRP A 501 -24.55 18.92 -4.19
CA TRP A 501 -24.47 20.34 -3.81
C TRP A 501 -25.81 21.08 -3.91
N ASP A 502 -26.73 20.60 -4.74
CA ASP A 502 -28.04 21.25 -4.93
C ASP A 502 -29.09 20.78 -3.89
N GLU A 503 -28.92 19.57 -3.34
CA GLU A 503 -29.91 18.95 -2.46
C GLU A 503 -29.49 18.95 -0.98
N THR A 504 -28.19 19.07 -0.70
CA THR A 504 -27.64 18.80 0.64
C THR A 504 -27.12 20.05 1.36
N PRO A 505 -27.34 20.19 2.68
CA PRO A 505 -26.70 21.23 3.47
C PRO A 505 -25.17 21.07 3.53
N PRO A 506 -24.41 22.17 3.73
CA PRO A 506 -22.95 22.13 3.74
C PRO A 506 -22.35 21.22 4.83
N ASP A 507 -21.41 20.37 4.43
CA ASP A 507 -20.56 19.62 5.36
C ASP A 507 -19.14 19.47 4.81
N MET A 508 -18.14 19.49 5.69
CA MET A 508 -16.73 19.39 5.30
C MET A 508 -16.29 17.97 4.90
N GLY A 509 -17.18 16.99 4.92
CA GLY A 509 -16.91 15.61 4.54
C GLY A 509 -16.18 14.78 5.58
N ALA A 510 -15.67 13.62 5.14
CA ALA A 510 -15.12 12.57 5.99
C ALA A 510 -13.59 12.70 6.15
N TRP A 511 -13.17 13.29 7.28
CA TRP A 511 -11.77 13.39 7.70
C TRP A 511 -11.67 13.47 9.24
N SER A 512 -10.50 13.19 9.82
CA SER A 512 -10.29 13.19 11.27
C SER A 512 -11.32 12.35 12.06
N SER A 513 -11.90 11.32 11.44
CA SER A 513 -12.94 10.49 12.03
C SER A 513 -14.19 11.26 12.52
N ARG A 514 -14.48 12.42 11.89
CA ARG A 514 -15.59 13.31 12.29
C ARG A 514 -16.98 12.82 11.88
N GLY A 515 -17.08 11.93 10.90
CA GLY A 515 -18.35 11.57 10.25
C GLY A 515 -19.44 11.11 11.23
N THR A 516 -19.10 10.23 12.17
CA THR A 516 -20.03 9.79 13.22
C THR A 516 -20.35 10.91 14.21
N HIS A 517 -19.33 11.63 14.70
CA HIS A 517 -19.50 12.59 15.78
C HIS A 517 -20.22 13.86 15.30
N MET A 518 -19.64 14.55 14.32
CA MET A 518 -20.18 15.81 13.79
C MET A 518 -21.42 15.57 12.93
N GLY A 519 -21.32 14.66 11.95
CA GLY A 519 -22.44 14.34 11.06
C GLY A 519 -23.60 13.67 11.80
N GLY A 520 -23.31 12.79 12.75
CA GLY A 520 -24.35 12.16 13.57
C GLY A 520 -25.10 13.14 14.46
N HIS A 521 -24.43 14.13 15.06
CA HIS A 521 -25.12 15.20 15.79
C HIS A 521 -25.94 16.09 14.87
N ALA A 522 -25.42 16.48 13.71
CA ALA A 522 -26.17 17.30 12.76
C ALA A 522 -27.47 16.60 12.32
N VAL A 523 -27.40 15.32 11.94
CA VAL A 523 -28.58 14.53 11.56
C VAL A 523 -29.52 14.34 12.73
N ARG A 524 -29.01 14.05 13.93
CA ARG A 524 -29.82 13.94 15.14
C ARG A 524 -30.60 15.21 15.42
N GLN A 525 -29.94 16.38 15.37
CA GLN A 525 -30.59 17.67 15.59
C GLN A 525 -31.66 17.97 14.55
N SER A 526 -31.39 17.69 13.27
CA SER A 526 -32.39 17.86 12.21
C SER A 526 -33.58 16.92 12.41
N ALA A 527 -33.33 15.69 12.83
CA ALA A 527 -34.37 14.70 13.09
C ALA A 527 -35.21 15.05 14.32
N GLU A 528 -34.60 15.56 15.39
CA GLU A 528 -35.30 16.03 16.60
C GLU A 528 -36.18 17.25 16.28
N ALA A 529 -35.69 18.19 15.47
CA ALA A 529 -36.47 19.32 14.98
C ALA A 529 -37.64 18.87 14.09
N MET A 530 -37.42 17.90 13.20
CA MET A 530 -38.49 17.29 12.39
C MET A 530 -39.52 16.57 13.26
N ALA A 531 -39.09 15.79 14.25
CA ALA A 531 -39.99 15.11 15.18
C ALA A 531 -40.87 16.10 15.94
N ALA A 532 -40.29 17.21 16.44
CA ALA A 532 -41.05 18.27 17.08
C ALA A 532 -42.10 18.87 16.15
N ARG A 533 -41.73 19.16 14.90
CA ARG A 533 -42.66 19.71 13.91
C ARG A 533 -43.80 18.75 13.55
N LEU A 534 -43.50 17.46 13.41
CA LEU A 534 -44.51 16.43 13.17
C LEU A 534 -45.47 16.30 14.36
N CYS A 535 -44.94 16.32 15.59
CA CYS A 535 -45.75 16.32 16.80
C CYS A 535 -46.66 17.54 16.87
N GLU A 536 -46.18 18.75 16.57
CA GLU A 536 -47.01 19.97 16.51
C GLU A 536 -48.19 19.80 15.52
N LEU A 537 -47.91 19.31 14.31
CA LEU A 537 -48.94 19.09 13.28
C LEU A 537 -49.95 18.00 13.71
N GLY A 538 -49.47 16.95 14.36
CA GLY A 538 -50.31 15.88 14.88
C GLY A 538 -51.17 16.34 16.06
N ALA A 539 -50.61 17.15 16.96
CA ALA A 539 -51.32 17.76 18.08
C ALA A 539 -52.46 18.66 17.60
N GLU A 540 -52.21 19.48 16.57
CA GLU A 540 -53.25 20.30 15.93
C GLU A 540 -54.38 19.44 15.35
N LYS A 541 -54.04 18.37 14.63
CA LYS A 541 -55.05 17.46 14.02
C LYS A 541 -55.81 16.63 15.04
N LEU A 542 -55.19 16.25 16.16
CA LEU A 542 -55.80 15.45 17.23
C LEU A 542 -56.49 16.32 18.30
N GLY A 543 -56.21 17.62 18.33
CA GLY A 543 -56.73 18.54 19.34
C GLY A 543 -56.17 18.33 20.75
N THR A 544 -54.91 17.85 20.87
CA THR A 544 -54.25 17.56 22.14
C THR A 544 -52.74 17.76 22.05
N ASP A 545 -52.12 18.31 23.10
CA ASP A 545 -50.67 18.48 23.19
C ASP A 545 -49.94 17.22 23.71
N ASP A 546 -50.70 16.23 24.22
CA ASP A 546 -50.15 14.94 24.68
C ASP A 546 -49.95 13.99 23.49
N VAL A 547 -48.92 14.26 22.70
CA VAL A 547 -48.56 13.48 21.51
C VAL A 547 -47.11 13.00 21.56
N THR A 548 -46.85 11.84 20.99
CA THR A 548 -45.50 11.30 20.81
C THR A 548 -45.35 10.67 19.43
N LEU A 549 -44.13 10.55 18.94
CA LEU A 549 -43.84 9.89 17.67
C LEU A 549 -43.49 8.42 17.92
N ARG A 550 -44.25 7.49 17.32
CA ARG A 550 -44.02 6.04 17.46
C ARG A 550 -44.50 5.26 16.24
N ASP A 551 -43.65 4.37 15.74
CA ASP A 551 -43.87 3.52 14.56
C ASP A 551 -44.34 4.33 13.33
N GLY A 552 -43.67 5.45 13.04
CA GLY A 552 -44.01 6.35 11.93
C GLY A 552 -45.37 7.01 12.05
N CYS A 553 -45.91 7.12 13.27
CA CYS A 553 -47.16 7.82 13.56
C CYS A 553 -46.96 8.82 14.69
N VAL A 554 -47.68 9.94 14.65
CA VAL A 554 -47.95 10.72 15.85
C VAL A 554 -49.11 10.06 16.60
N VAL A 555 -48.92 9.76 17.88
CA VAL A 555 -49.84 9.00 18.71
C VAL A 555 -50.25 9.76 19.97
N SER A 556 -51.54 9.70 20.31
CA SER A 556 -52.11 10.17 21.58
C SER A 556 -53.13 9.14 22.07
N GLY A 557 -52.86 8.49 23.21
CA GLY A 557 -53.69 7.36 23.68
C GLY A 557 -53.82 6.25 22.63
N THR A 558 -55.02 6.06 22.08
CA THR A 558 -55.31 5.10 20.99
C THR A 558 -55.31 5.73 19.60
N ASP A 559 -55.35 7.06 19.51
CA ASP A 559 -55.36 7.76 18.23
C ASP A 559 -53.97 7.77 17.62
N ARG A 560 -53.90 7.55 16.30
CA ARG A 560 -52.64 7.46 15.55
C ARG A 560 -52.81 8.13 14.20
N ILE A 561 -51.94 9.08 13.87
CA ILE A 561 -51.86 9.69 12.55
C ILE A 561 -50.50 9.36 11.94
N PRO A 562 -50.45 8.59 10.82
CA PRO A 562 -49.21 8.36 10.09
C PRO A 562 -48.56 9.68 9.63
N ILE A 563 -47.22 9.73 9.63
CA ILE A 563 -46.48 10.96 9.30
C ILE A 563 -46.77 11.48 7.88
N GLU A 564 -47.05 10.58 6.92
CA GLU A 564 -47.46 10.95 5.56
C GLU A 564 -48.75 11.78 5.52
N ASN A 565 -49.65 11.58 6.49
CA ASN A 565 -50.92 12.29 6.57
C ASN A 565 -50.80 13.64 7.30
N LEU A 566 -49.62 14.00 7.78
CA LEU A 566 -49.36 15.28 8.45
C LEU A 566 -48.78 16.33 7.50
N VAL A 567 -48.30 15.93 6.32
CA VAL A 567 -47.61 16.80 5.37
C VAL A 567 -48.41 16.97 4.08
N ASP A 568 -48.61 18.22 3.64
CA ASP A 568 -49.33 18.55 2.38
C ASP A 568 -48.39 18.61 1.15
N GLY A 569 -47.11 18.28 1.36
CA GLY A 569 -46.01 18.29 0.40
C GLY A 569 -44.76 17.66 1.00
N ALA A 570 -43.56 17.96 0.49
CA ALA A 570 -42.32 17.61 1.18
C ALA A 570 -42.05 18.61 2.32
N LEU A 571 -41.99 18.14 3.55
CA LEU A 571 -41.58 18.95 4.71
C LEU A 571 -40.07 18.82 4.88
N ARG A 572 -39.33 19.93 4.76
CA ARG A 572 -37.87 19.99 4.87
C ARG A 572 -37.45 20.82 6.08
N ILE A 573 -36.51 20.30 6.87
CA ILE A 573 -35.86 21.02 7.96
C ILE A 573 -34.35 20.78 7.87
N ASP A 574 -33.58 21.87 7.88
CA ASP A 574 -32.12 21.87 7.90
C ASP A 574 -31.63 22.49 9.22
N THR A 575 -30.62 21.87 9.83
CA THR A 575 -30.00 22.38 11.06
C THR A 575 -28.48 22.33 10.98
N GLU A 576 -27.81 23.17 11.76
CA GLU A 576 -26.36 23.18 11.91
C GLU A 576 -25.97 22.85 13.36
N TYR A 577 -25.10 21.86 13.51
CA TYR A 577 -24.46 21.53 14.77
C TYR A 577 -23.12 22.26 14.88
N VAL A 578 -22.87 22.90 16.02
CA VAL A 578 -21.60 23.54 16.37
C VAL A 578 -21.12 22.95 17.69
N GLU A 579 -19.91 22.38 17.71
CA GLU A 579 -19.30 21.83 18.92
C GLU A 579 -18.53 22.91 19.69
N PRO A 580 -19.01 23.34 20.88
CA PRO A 580 -18.43 24.45 21.62
C PRO A 580 -17.14 24.11 22.40
N LYS A 581 -16.85 22.82 22.67
CA LYS A 581 -15.68 22.42 23.46
C LYS A 581 -14.38 22.37 22.67
N MET A 582 -14.46 22.40 21.35
CA MET A 582 -13.29 22.33 20.47
C MET A 582 -12.61 23.70 20.36
N GLN A 583 -11.28 23.68 20.39
CA GLN A 583 -10.41 24.83 20.24
C GLN A 583 -9.57 24.70 18.96
N PRO A 584 -9.44 25.78 18.17
CA PRO A 584 -8.74 25.72 16.89
C PRO A 584 -7.22 25.60 17.04
N TYR A 585 -6.61 24.88 16.10
CA TYR A 585 -5.16 24.63 16.07
C TYR A 585 -4.26 25.85 15.74
N TRP A 586 -4.83 26.98 15.29
CA TRP A 586 -4.07 28.10 14.72
C TRP A 586 -4.19 29.43 15.48
N THR A 587 -4.89 29.49 16.60
CA THR A 587 -5.14 30.76 17.33
C THR A 587 -4.12 31.09 18.43
N GLY A 588 -2.91 30.50 18.37
CA GLY A 588 -1.87 30.74 19.37
C GLY A 588 -2.16 30.17 20.76
N ILE A 589 -3.21 29.34 20.91
CA ILE A 589 -3.45 28.56 22.11
C ILE A 589 -2.34 27.52 22.21
N GLU A 590 -1.59 27.54 23.31
CA GLU A 590 -0.41 26.68 23.51
C GLU A 590 -0.77 25.18 23.48
N ARG A 591 -1.90 24.82 24.10
CA ARG A 591 -2.36 23.44 24.28
C ARG A 591 -3.85 23.30 23.98
N PRO A 592 -4.26 23.35 22.70
CA PRO A 592 -5.68 23.41 22.35
C PRO A 592 -6.36 22.05 22.53
N ASN A 593 -7.58 22.08 23.08
CA ASN A 593 -8.48 20.92 23.04
C ASN A 593 -9.14 20.79 21.67
N ILE A 594 -8.57 19.99 20.80
CA ILE A 594 -8.93 19.99 19.37
C ILE A 594 -10.12 19.11 19.02
N SER A 595 -10.59 18.27 19.95
CA SER A 595 -11.72 17.36 19.77
C SER A 595 -12.60 17.36 21.01
N ALA A 596 -13.89 17.07 20.84
CA ALA A 596 -14.81 16.89 21.96
C ALA A 596 -14.71 15.50 22.59
N THR A 597 -14.35 14.46 21.82
CA THR A 597 -14.16 13.10 22.33
C THR A 597 -12.92 12.45 21.73
N TYR A 598 -12.38 11.46 22.44
CA TYR A 598 -11.20 10.71 22.05
C TYR A 598 -11.48 9.21 22.19
N ALA A 599 -11.22 8.45 21.13
CA ALA A 599 -11.33 7.00 21.11
C ALA A 599 -10.00 6.37 21.53
N TYR A 600 -10.08 5.21 22.18
CA TYR A 600 -8.93 4.45 22.67
C TYR A 600 -8.96 3.02 22.15
N ALA A 601 -7.80 2.39 22.04
CA ALA A 601 -7.72 0.99 21.66
C ALA A 601 -6.50 0.31 22.28
N ALA A 602 -6.59 -1.01 22.46
CA ALA A 602 -5.48 -1.89 22.78
C ALA A 602 -5.50 -3.09 21.84
N HIS A 603 -4.38 -3.38 21.20
CA HIS A 603 -4.21 -4.54 20.31
C HIS A 603 -3.13 -5.46 20.88
N ALA A 604 -3.31 -6.77 20.71
CA ALA A 604 -2.28 -7.75 21.01
C ALA A 604 -2.14 -8.75 19.86
N ILE A 605 -0.90 -9.11 19.55
CA ILE A 605 -0.55 -9.93 18.39
C ILE A 605 0.38 -11.05 18.84
N GLU A 606 0.08 -12.27 18.40
CA GLU A 606 0.97 -13.42 18.49
C GLU A 606 1.65 -13.66 17.15
N VAL A 607 2.97 -13.88 17.18
CA VAL A 607 3.77 -14.17 15.99
C VAL A 607 4.63 -15.42 16.16
N GLU A 608 4.99 -16.02 15.03
CA GLU A 608 6.12 -16.93 14.89
C GLU A 608 7.13 -16.35 13.91
N VAL A 609 8.42 -16.47 14.23
CA VAL A 609 9.52 -16.03 13.36
C VAL A 609 10.33 -17.24 12.91
N ASP A 610 10.43 -17.47 11.60
CA ASP A 610 11.27 -18.54 11.06
C ASP A 610 12.76 -18.13 11.11
N PRO A 611 13.62 -18.79 11.91
CA PRO A 611 15.02 -18.41 12.05
C PRO A 611 15.88 -18.72 10.80
N GLY A 612 15.39 -19.58 9.89
CA GLY A 612 16.03 -19.92 8.64
C GLY A 612 15.82 -18.87 7.55
N THR A 613 14.66 -18.19 7.55
CA THR A 613 14.24 -17.31 6.45
C THR A 613 13.95 -15.88 6.88
N GLY A 614 13.70 -15.63 8.16
CA GLY A 614 13.27 -14.35 8.70
C GLY A 614 11.78 -14.03 8.47
N VAL A 615 11.00 -14.97 7.96
CA VAL A 615 9.56 -14.78 7.74
C VAL A 615 8.84 -14.66 9.08
N ILE A 616 7.93 -13.69 9.17
CA ILE A 616 7.04 -13.48 10.32
C ILE A 616 5.65 -13.98 9.93
N SER A 617 5.11 -14.91 10.70
CA SER A 617 3.73 -15.40 10.59
C SER A 617 2.91 -14.81 11.74
N VAL A 618 1.80 -14.14 11.43
CA VAL A 618 0.85 -13.66 12.45
C VAL A 618 -0.11 -14.80 12.78
N LEU A 619 -0.03 -15.32 14.00
CA LEU A 619 -0.79 -16.50 14.43
C LEU A 619 -2.12 -16.13 15.08
N GLY A 620 -2.16 -15.02 15.81
CA GLY A 620 -3.35 -14.54 16.51
C GLY A 620 -3.35 -13.04 16.65
N TYR A 621 -4.54 -12.44 16.65
CA TYR A 621 -4.72 -10.99 16.75
C TYR A 621 -5.99 -10.69 17.55
N ALA A 622 -5.85 -9.99 18.68
CA ALA A 622 -6.97 -9.37 19.40
C ALA A 622 -6.92 -7.84 19.28
N ALA A 623 -8.07 -7.21 19.00
CA ALA A 623 -8.19 -5.77 18.78
C ALA A 623 -9.40 -5.21 19.53
N VAL A 624 -9.16 -4.55 20.66
CA VAL A 624 -10.21 -4.04 21.56
C VAL A 624 -10.27 -2.52 21.52
N HIS A 625 -11.48 -1.96 21.39
CA HIS A 625 -11.68 -0.52 21.20
C HIS A 625 -12.74 0.07 22.14
N ASP A 626 -12.41 1.22 22.74
CA ASP A 626 -13.35 2.14 23.40
C ASP A 626 -13.91 3.08 22.34
N ILE A 627 -15.13 2.79 21.91
CA ILE A 627 -15.87 3.53 20.89
C ILE A 627 -17.15 4.17 21.44
N GLY A 628 -17.29 4.26 22.76
CA GLY A 628 -18.53 4.69 23.39
C GLY A 628 -19.68 3.74 23.01
N LYS A 629 -20.76 4.24 22.41
CA LYS A 629 -21.83 3.42 21.84
C LYS A 629 -21.57 3.10 20.37
N ALA A 630 -21.59 1.81 20.00
CA ALA A 630 -21.64 1.39 18.61
C ALA A 630 -23.03 1.70 18.04
N ILE A 631 -23.10 2.60 17.05
CA ILE A 631 -24.35 2.83 16.31
C ILE A 631 -24.74 1.59 15.52
N ASN A 632 -23.75 0.96 14.89
CA ASN A 632 -23.89 -0.27 14.13
C ASN A 632 -22.67 -1.17 14.40
N PRO A 633 -22.79 -2.20 15.26
CA PRO A 633 -21.66 -3.04 15.67
C PRO A 633 -20.93 -3.70 14.49
N ALA A 634 -21.67 -4.24 13.51
CA ALA A 634 -21.06 -4.89 12.35
C ALA A 634 -20.19 -3.94 11.50
N LEU A 635 -20.61 -2.68 11.34
CA LEU A 635 -19.81 -1.66 10.64
C LEU A 635 -18.57 -1.25 11.45
N VAL A 636 -18.70 -1.15 12.78
CA VAL A 636 -17.58 -0.86 13.69
C VAL A 636 -16.53 -1.99 13.63
N GLU A 637 -16.95 -3.24 13.71
CA GLU A 637 -16.09 -4.42 13.57
C GLU A 637 -15.34 -4.40 12.22
N GLY A 638 -16.05 -4.14 11.12
CA GLY A 638 -15.44 -4.01 9.80
C GLY A 638 -14.38 -2.91 9.72
N GLN A 639 -14.62 -1.75 10.36
CA GLN A 639 -13.63 -0.68 10.45
C GLN A 639 -12.41 -1.06 11.28
N ILE A 640 -12.60 -1.82 12.36
CA ILE A 640 -11.52 -2.34 13.22
C ILE A 640 -10.65 -3.31 12.44
N ILE A 641 -11.26 -4.31 11.80
CA ILE A 641 -10.56 -5.31 10.99
C ILE A 641 -9.77 -4.62 9.87
N GLY A 642 -10.41 -3.75 9.10
CA GLY A 642 -9.74 -3.04 8.00
C GLY A 642 -8.60 -2.13 8.48
N GLY A 643 -8.76 -1.48 9.63
CA GLY A 643 -7.72 -0.64 10.24
C GLY A 643 -6.51 -1.45 10.71
N ALA A 644 -6.76 -2.56 11.41
CA ALA A 644 -5.73 -3.46 11.91
C ALA A 644 -4.92 -4.08 10.75
N VAL A 645 -5.59 -4.58 9.71
CA VAL A 645 -4.94 -5.10 8.50
C VAL A 645 -4.08 -4.02 7.83
N GLN A 646 -4.61 -2.81 7.63
CA GLN A 646 -3.85 -1.72 7.03
C GLN A 646 -2.64 -1.30 7.89
N GLY A 647 -2.77 -1.35 9.23
CA GLY A 647 -1.69 -1.07 10.17
C GLY A 647 -0.56 -2.11 10.15
N LEU A 648 -0.90 -3.39 9.94
CA LEU A 648 0.09 -4.46 9.72
C LEU A 648 0.92 -4.25 8.45
N GLY A 649 0.34 -3.64 7.43
CA GLY A 649 0.97 -3.44 6.12
C GLY A 649 2.33 -2.75 6.21
N ALA A 650 2.40 -1.58 6.86
CA ALA A 650 3.64 -0.86 7.07
C ALA A 650 4.68 -1.65 7.87
N ALA A 651 4.24 -2.51 8.77
CA ALA A 651 5.12 -3.30 9.61
C ALA A 651 5.72 -4.51 8.87
N LEU A 652 4.94 -5.17 8.01
CA LEU A 652 5.34 -6.39 7.31
C LEU A 652 6.04 -6.15 5.97
N GLY A 653 5.71 -5.08 5.25
CA GLY A 653 6.36 -4.87 3.95
C GLY A 653 6.09 -3.56 3.22
N GLU A 654 5.01 -2.84 3.52
CA GLU A 654 4.65 -1.65 2.77
C GLU A 654 5.70 -0.54 2.91
N LYS A 655 6.31 -0.17 1.78
CA LYS A 655 7.26 0.92 1.66
C LYS A 655 7.34 1.40 0.21
N LEU A 656 7.33 2.71 0.01
CA LEU A 656 7.60 3.30 -1.29
C LEU A 656 9.11 3.45 -1.50
N HIS A 657 9.61 2.88 -2.60
CA HIS A 657 11.02 2.89 -2.95
C HIS A 657 11.30 3.92 -4.05
N TYR A 658 12.20 4.87 -3.77
CA TYR A 658 12.57 5.93 -4.70
C TYR A 658 14.02 5.79 -5.15
N GLU A 659 14.24 5.85 -6.45
CA GLU A 659 15.56 5.80 -7.08
C GLU A 659 15.73 6.99 -8.02
N GLY A 660 16.74 7.83 -7.80
CA GLY A 660 16.91 9.07 -8.55
C GLY A 660 15.68 10.01 -8.52
N GLY A 661 14.87 9.90 -7.47
CA GLY A 661 13.60 10.61 -7.27
C GLY A 661 12.38 9.97 -7.95
N ARG A 662 12.54 8.84 -8.66
CA ARG A 662 11.43 8.10 -9.28
C ARG A 662 10.97 6.95 -8.39
N LEU A 663 9.66 6.77 -8.23
CA LEU A 663 9.08 5.60 -7.58
C LEU A 663 9.33 4.33 -8.44
N VAL A 664 9.86 3.27 -7.84
CA VAL A 664 10.22 2.04 -8.57
C VAL A 664 9.36 0.81 -8.25
N ASN A 665 8.40 0.95 -7.34
CA ASN A 665 7.43 -0.08 -7.00
C ASN A 665 5.98 0.43 -7.10
N ALA A 666 5.66 1.11 -8.20
CA ALA A 666 4.38 1.77 -8.45
C ALA A 666 3.24 0.79 -8.83
N GLY A 667 2.89 -0.14 -7.94
CA GLY A 667 1.72 -1.02 -8.12
C GLY A 667 1.72 -2.26 -7.22
N TYR A 668 0.55 -2.90 -7.13
CA TYR A 668 0.27 -4.00 -6.19
C TYR A 668 1.14 -5.27 -6.33
N VAL A 669 1.82 -5.44 -7.47
CA VAL A 669 2.76 -6.56 -7.66
C VAL A 669 4.07 -6.31 -6.90
N HIS A 670 4.49 -5.05 -6.77
CA HIS A 670 5.78 -4.65 -6.20
C HIS A 670 5.62 -3.94 -4.84
N TYR A 671 4.39 -3.77 -4.38
CA TYR A 671 4.03 -3.16 -3.11
C TYR A 671 3.30 -4.22 -2.25
N PRO A 672 3.97 -4.82 -1.26
CA PRO A 672 3.48 -5.99 -0.54
C PRO A 672 2.41 -5.61 0.50
N LEU A 673 1.16 -5.51 0.03
CA LEU A 673 -0.01 -5.38 0.89
C LEU A 673 -0.29 -6.69 1.65
N PRO A 674 -0.79 -6.64 2.89
CA PRO A 674 -1.36 -7.80 3.56
C PRO A 674 -2.45 -8.47 2.70
N ARG A 675 -2.44 -9.80 2.66
CA ARG A 675 -3.41 -10.60 1.90
C ARG A 675 -4.35 -11.34 2.85
N ALA A 676 -5.53 -11.69 2.37
CA ALA A 676 -6.49 -12.49 3.14
C ALA A 676 -5.94 -13.88 3.52
N THR A 677 -4.94 -14.38 2.80
CA THR A 677 -4.28 -15.67 3.08
C THR A 677 -3.24 -15.58 4.20
N THR A 678 -2.75 -14.37 4.55
CA THR A 678 -1.62 -14.17 5.46
C THR A 678 -2.01 -13.52 6.78
N VAL A 679 -3.24 -12.99 6.90
CA VAL A 679 -3.74 -12.36 8.12
C VAL A 679 -4.77 -13.28 8.76
N PRO A 680 -4.60 -13.68 10.04
CA PRO A 680 -5.58 -14.51 10.72
C PRO A 680 -6.88 -13.74 10.97
N SER A 681 -7.92 -14.44 11.41
CA SER A 681 -9.11 -13.76 11.93
C SER A 681 -8.73 -12.87 13.11
N ILE A 682 -9.22 -11.63 13.09
CA ILE A 682 -8.98 -10.64 14.15
C ILE A 682 -10.12 -10.74 15.15
N ASP A 683 -9.80 -11.10 16.39
CA ASP A 683 -10.78 -11.13 17.49
C ASP A 683 -11.05 -9.70 17.97
N VAL A 684 -12.26 -9.20 17.70
CA VAL A 684 -12.66 -7.82 17.99
C VAL A 684 -13.39 -7.73 19.32
N GLY A 685 -12.96 -6.80 20.17
CA GLY A 685 -13.66 -6.42 21.40
C GLY A 685 -14.17 -4.97 21.34
N LEU A 686 -15.39 -4.75 21.79
CA LEU A 686 -16.02 -3.42 21.88
C LEU A 686 -16.27 -3.09 23.35
N VAL A 687 -15.53 -2.11 23.85
CA VAL A 687 -15.71 -1.58 25.20
C VAL A 687 -16.66 -0.39 25.10
N GLU A 688 -17.91 -0.59 25.53
CA GLU A 688 -18.93 0.45 25.50
C GLU A 688 -19.08 1.17 26.85
N GLY A 689 -19.36 2.48 26.79
CA GLY A 689 -19.64 3.29 27.98
C GLY A 689 -20.16 4.68 27.65
N PRO A 690 -20.60 5.44 28.67
CA PRO A 690 -21.14 6.79 28.45
C PRO A 690 -20.04 7.74 27.98
N GLU A 691 -20.33 8.46 26.91
CA GLU A 691 -19.54 9.58 26.38
C GLU A 691 -20.53 10.68 26.00
N PRO A 692 -20.97 11.52 26.96
CA PRO A 692 -22.10 12.43 26.74
C PRO A 692 -21.90 13.44 25.60
N ALA A 693 -20.65 13.71 25.21
CA ALA A 693 -20.39 14.59 24.07
C ALA A 693 -20.65 13.92 22.71
N GLY A 694 -20.73 12.58 22.64
CA GLY A 694 -21.02 11.84 21.41
C GLY A 694 -22.53 11.71 21.10
N PRO A 695 -22.94 11.61 19.82
CA PRO A 695 -24.33 11.30 19.49
C PRO A 695 -24.67 9.90 20.00
N PHE A 696 -25.71 9.77 20.83
CA PHE A 696 -26.05 8.53 21.53
C PHE A 696 -24.90 7.92 22.35
N ASN A 697 -23.96 8.74 22.82
CA ASN A 697 -22.72 8.32 23.46
C ASN A 697 -21.68 7.67 22.54
N ALA A 698 -21.81 7.79 21.21
CA ALA A 698 -20.86 7.22 20.26
C ALA A 698 -19.56 8.03 20.16
N LYS A 699 -18.44 7.34 20.04
CA LYS A 699 -17.15 7.88 19.58
C LYS A 699 -16.85 7.39 18.18
N SER A 700 -15.73 7.83 17.62
CA SER A 700 -15.28 7.42 16.30
C SER A 700 -14.39 6.17 16.34
N VAL A 701 -14.41 5.36 15.28
CA VAL A 701 -13.53 4.18 15.10
C VAL A 701 -12.65 4.28 13.85
N GLY A 702 -12.91 5.29 13.01
CA GLY A 702 -12.36 5.42 11.66
C GLY A 702 -10.85 5.33 11.61
N GLU A 703 -10.10 5.96 12.50
CA GLU A 703 -8.62 6.02 12.40
C GLU A 703 -7.87 5.28 13.50
N ILE A 704 -8.46 5.19 14.69
CA ILE A 704 -7.86 4.55 15.87
C ILE A 704 -7.45 3.10 15.60
N ALA A 705 -8.22 2.38 14.79
CA ALA A 705 -7.98 0.97 14.48
C ALA A 705 -6.65 0.67 13.76
N LEU A 706 -6.00 1.67 13.17
CA LEU A 706 -4.72 1.47 12.48
C LEU A 706 -3.50 1.59 13.41
N ILE A 707 -3.60 2.43 14.44
CA ILE A 707 -2.44 2.94 15.19
C ILE A 707 -1.69 1.84 15.96
N PRO A 708 -2.35 0.94 16.72
CA PRO A 708 -1.63 0.01 17.59
C PRO A 708 -1.02 -1.20 16.86
N ALA A 709 -1.41 -1.47 15.60
CA ALA A 709 -1.06 -2.70 14.90
C ALA A 709 0.46 -2.90 14.72
N ALA A 710 1.14 -1.90 14.14
CA ALA A 710 2.58 -1.97 13.90
C ALA A 710 3.42 -2.09 15.19
N PRO A 711 3.22 -1.26 16.23
CA PRO A 711 3.94 -1.42 17.49
C PRO A 711 3.64 -2.74 18.21
N ALA A 712 2.39 -3.25 18.18
CA ALA A 712 2.09 -4.57 18.76
C ALA A 712 2.89 -5.69 18.08
N LEU A 713 3.02 -5.63 16.74
CA LEU A 713 3.84 -6.57 15.98
C LEU A 713 5.33 -6.47 16.35
N LEU A 714 5.88 -5.25 16.47
CA LEU A 714 7.27 -5.03 16.88
C LEU A 714 7.55 -5.64 18.26
N ASN A 715 6.64 -5.44 19.21
CA ASN A 715 6.74 -5.99 20.56
C ASN A 715 6.64 -7.52 20.55
N ALA A 716 5.77 -8.09 19.70
CA ALA A 716 5.62 -9.54 19.56
C ALA A 716 6.88 -10.19 18.96
N VAL A 717 7.49 -9.55 17.96
CA VAL A 717 8.75 -10.01 17.36
C VAL A 717 9.90 -9.89 18.36
N TYR A 718 9.93 -8.86 19.20
CA TYR A 718 10.91 -8.79 20.28
C TYR A 718 10.72 -9.93 21.27
N ASP A 719 9.50 -10.19 21.73
CA ASP A 719 9.21 -11.28 22.66
C ASP A 719 9.60 -12.65 22.06
N ALA A 720 9.47 -12.82 20.74
CA ALA A 720 9.88 -14.02 20.01
C ALA A 720 11.40 -14.16 19.84
N THR A 721 12.13 -13.06 19.62
CA THR A 721 13.52 -13.09 19.11
C THR A 721 14.56 -12.45 20.02
N GLY A 722 14.14 -11.65 21.00
CA GLY A 722 14.99 -10.78 21.81
C GLY A 722 15.58 -9.57 21.05
N ILE A 723 15.13 -9.30 19.82
CA ILE A 723 15.68 -8.23 18.98
C ILE A 723 14.70 -7.05 18.92
N ARG A 724 15.14 -5.85 19.33
CA ARG A 724 14.36 -4.60 19.23
C ARG A 724 14.55 -3.95 17.86
N PHE A 725 13.61 -4.17 16.96
CA PHE A 725 13.55 -3.45 15.68
C PHE A 725 12.98 -2.04 15.89
N ARG A 726 13.60 -1.04 15.26
CA ARG A 726 13.20 0.38 15.36
C ARG A 726 12.92 1.02 14.00
N GLU A 727 12.99 0.25 12.92
CA GLU A 727 12.74 0.72 11.56
C GLU A 727 11.80 -0.25 10.86
N LEU A 728 10.76 0.30 10.22
CA LEU A 728 9.82 -0.45 9.40
C LEU A 728 10.20 -0.40 7.91
N PRO A 729 9.86 -1.44 7.11
CA PRO A 729 9.21 -2.70 7.49
C PRO A 729 10.19 -3.80 7.95
N LEU A 730 9.65 -4.82 8.64
CA LEU A 730 10.34 -6.06 9.06
C LEU A 730 10.26 -7.12 7.95
N THR A 731 10.80 -6.80 6.77
CA THR A 731 10.88 -7.77 5.67
C THR A 731 11.85 -8.91 6.02
N PRO A 732 11.71 -10.10 5.40
CA PRO A 732 12.51 -11.28 5.76
C PRO A 732 14.03 -11.03 5.75
N ASP A 733 14.52 -10.18 4.85
CA ASP A 733 15.92 -9.81 4.78
C ASP A 733 16.43 -9.02 6.00
N VAL A 734 15.58 -8.17 6.58
CA VAL A 734 15.89 -7.37 7.77
C VAL A 734 15.92 -8.29 9.00
N VAL A 735 14.90 -9.12 9.15
CA VAL A 735 14.76 -10.03 10.29
C VAL A 735 15.85 -11.09 10.28
N LEU A 736 16.11 -11.73 9.15
CA LEU A 736 17.13 -12.76 9.02
C LEU A 736 18.53 -12.18 9.27
N ALA A 737 18.85 -11.00 8.74
CA ALA A 737 20.14 -10.36 9.01
C ALA A 737 20.35 -10.08 10.50
N ALA A 738 19.32 -9.57 11.19
CA ALA A 738 19.40 -9.28 12.62
C ALA A 738 19.55 -10.56 13.47
N LEU A 739 18.84 -11.64 13.12
CA LEU A 739 19.00 -12.95 13.77
C LEU A 739 20.42 -13.49 13.63
N ARG A 740 21.01 -13.38 12.43
CA ARG A 740 22.38 -13.83 12.17
C ARG A 740 23.41 -13.03 12.96
N GLU A 741 23.20 -11.73 13.10
CA GLU A 741 24.05 -10.86 13.91
C GLU A 741 23.96 -11.23 15.39
N ARG A 742 22.75 -11.39 15.94
CA ARG A 742 22.50 -11.85 17.32
C ARG A 742 23.20 -13.19 17.60
N ASP A 743 23.12 -14.12 16.66
CA ASP A 743 23.69 -15.46 16.78
C ASP A 743 25.21 -15.50 16.55
N GLY A 744 25.86 -14.35 16.31
CA GLY A 744 27.31 -14.26 16.08
C GLY A 744 27.78 -14.94 14.80
N VAL A 745 26.88 -15.16 13.82
CA VAL A 745 27.22 -15.81 12.56
C VAL A 745 28.14 -14.89 11.76
N THR A 746 29.39 -15.31 11.58
CA THR A 746 30.39 -14.50 10.88
C THR A 746 30.02 -14.37 9.40
N PRO A 747 29.97 -13.15 8.83
CA PRO A 747 29.70 -12.96 7.42
C PRO A 747 30.72 -13.69 6.53
N ARG A 748 30.24 -14.35 5.47
CA ARG A 748 31.09 -15.07 4.51
C ARG A 748 32.09 -14.11 3.85
N ARG A 749 33.36 -14.55 3.74
CA ARG A 749 34.40 -13.83 3.00
C ARG A 749 34.41 -14.28 1.53
N HIS A 750 34.10 -13.37 0.62
CA HIS A 750 34.06 -13.66 -0.82
C HIS A 750 35.35 -13.19 -1.52
N HIS A 751 36.17 -14.12 -1.99
CA HIS A 751 37.45 -13.81 -2.64
C HIS A 751 37.34 -13.73 -4.18
N LEU A 752 36.91 -12.58 -4.70
CA LEU A 752 36.80 -12.32 -6.15
C LEU A 752 38.14 -12.51 -6.90
N ALA A 753 39.27 -12.17 -6.27
CA ALA A 753 40.61 -12.29 -6.86
C ALA A 753 41.03 -13.74 -7.17
N ARG A 754 40.39 -14.75 -6.58
CA ARG A 754 40.69 -16.17 -6.84
C ARG A 754 39.99 -16.70 -8.11
N ARG A 755 39.39 -15.84 -8.93
CA ARG A 755 38.52 -16.21 -10.07
C ARG A 755 39.03 -15.65 -11.41
N PRO A 756 40.03 -16.29 -12.06
CA PRO A 756 40.71 -15.74 -13.24
C PRO A 756 39.79 -15.47 -14.44
N GLY A 757 38.69 -16.21 -14.62
CA GLY A 757 37.72 -15.97 -15.72
C GLY A 757 36.75 -14.80 -15.52
N ARG A 758 36.83 -14.09 -14.38
CA ARG A 758 35.85 -13.05 -14.00
C ARG A 758 36.51 -11.77 -13.50
N TRP A 759 37.79 -11.56 -13.80
CA TRP A 759 38.56 -10.39 -13.35
C TRP A 759 37.90 -9.07 -13.75
N GLN A 760 37.28 -9.00 -14.92
CA GLN A 760 36.54 -7.82 -15.39
C GLN A 760 35.37 -7.46 -14.48
N ILE A 761 34.65 -8.46 -13.93
CA ILE A 761 33.54 -8.23 -12.98
C ILE A 761 34.10 -7.68 -11.67
N GLY A 762 35.18 -8.28 -11.18
CA GLY A 762 35.90 -7.80 -10.00
C GLY A 762 36.42 -6.37 -10.17
N LEU A 763 36.97 -6.05 -11.35
CA LEU A 763 37.46 -4.72 -11.69
C LEU A 763 36.32 -3.71 -11.76
N PHE A 764 35.23 -3.98 -12.50
CA PHE A 764 34.08 -3.07 -12.56
C PHE A 764 33.51 -2.82 -11.16
N ARG A 765 33.30 -3.87 -10.35
CA ARG A 765 32.86 -3.79 -8.94
C ARG A 765 33.82 -3.00 -8.06
N ALA A 766 35.12 -3.19 -8.20
CA ALA A 766 36.11 -2.41 -7.49
C ALA A 766 36.08 -0.92 -7.91
N LEU A 767 35.75 -0.63 -9.17
CA LEU A 767 35.63 0.73 -9.70
C LEU A 767 34.28 1.42 -9.37
N TYR A 768 33.24 0.66 -9.00
CA TYR A 768 31.90 1.20 -8.69
C TYR A 768 31.91 2.27 -7.58
N PRO A 769 32.55 2.03 -6.41
CA PRO A 769 32.67 3.02 -5.34
C PRO A 769 33.38 4.30 -5.77
N TYR A 770 34.19 4.26 -6.83
CA TYR A 770 34.91 5.41 -7.37
C TYR A 770 34.10 6.16 -8.47
N GLY A 771 32.82 5.84 -8.65
CA GLY A 771 31.91 6.64 -9.47
C GLY A 771 31.89 6.30 -10.98
N ILE A 772 32.42 5.16 -11.41
CA ILE A 772 32.35 4.74 -12.83
C ILE A 772 30.90 4.66 -13.34
N HIS A 773 29.95 4.31 -12.46
CA HIS A 773 28.53 4.24 -12.79
C HIS A 773 27.93 5.62 -13.10
N LEU A 774 28.39 6.68 -12.43
CA LEU A 774 27.96 8.06 -12.70
C LEU A 774 28.47 8.53 -14.07
N LEU A 775 29.66 8.08 -14.48
CA LEU A 775 30.19 8.36 -15.82
C LEU A 775 29.36 7.65 -16.89
N LEU A 776 29.04 6.37 -16.68
CA LEU A 776 28.18 5.59 -17.58
C LEU A 776 26.74 6.14 -17.60
N ASP A 777 26.21 6.60 -16.47
CA ASP A 777 24.92 7.28 -16.41
C ASP A 777 24.94 8.59 -17.21
N ARG A 778 25.94 9.44 -16.99
CA ARG A 778 26.02 10.77 -17.60
C ARG A 778 26.29 10.74 -19.11
N TRP A 779 27.15 9.83 -19.56
CA TRP A 779 27.63 9.77 -20.94
C TRP A 779 27.09 8.55 -21.69
N GLY A 780 27.03 7.40 -21.04
CA GLY A 780 26.61 6.14 -21.65
C GLY A 780 25.14 6.11 -22.03
N THR A 781 24.26 6.71 -21.23
CA THR A 781 22.82 6.81 -21.53
C THR A 781 22.51 7.74 -22.70
N ARG A 782 23.39 8.69 -23.05
CA ARG A 782 23.21 9.57 -24.22
C ARG A 782 23.19 8.81 -25.54
N PHE A 783 23.83 7.64 -25.56
CA PHE A 783 23.88 6.75 -26.71
C PHE A 783 22.92 5.57 -26.58
N ALA A 784 22.04 5.58 -25.56
CA ALA A 784 21.01 4.58 -25.42
C ALA A 784 20.12 4.59 -26.66
N ARG A 785 19.92 3.41 -27.26
CA ARG A 785 19.03 3.24 -28.40
C ARG A 785 17.72 2.68 -27.90
N ARG A 786 16.63 3.42 -28.08
CA ARG A 786 15.27 2.91 -27.80
C ARG A 786 14.56 2.60 -29.11
N PRO A 787 13.83 1.49 -29.19
CA PRO A 787 13.00 1.22 -30.35
C PRO A 787 11.89 2.25 -30.42
N ALA A 788 11.56 2.69 -31.64
CA ALA A 788 10.43 3.60 -31.84
C ALA A 788 9.11 2.83 -31.62
N PRO A 789 8.12 3.43 -30.92
CA PRO A 789 6.79 2.83 -30.82
C PRO A 789 6.21 2.55 -32.21
N ARG A 790 5.75 1.32 -32.42
CA ARG A 790 5.05 0.90 -33.65
C ARG A 790 3.75 0.18 -33.29
N PRO A 791 2.64 0.43 -34.02
CA PRO A 791 1.41 -0.31 -33.83
C PRO A 791 1.60 -1.78 -34.22
N VAL A 792 0.72 -2.64 -33.70
CA VAL A 792 0.61 -4.01 -34.19
C VAL A 792 -0.17 -3.95 -35.51
N GLU A 793 0.42 -4.46 -36.59
CA GLU A 793 -0.18 -4.47 -37.93
C GLU A 793 -1.01 -5.74 -38.15
N ARG A 794 -0.59 -6.88 -37.59
CA ARG A 794 -1.27 -8.16 -37.75
C ARG A 794 -1.07 -9.10 -36.56
N VAL A 795 -2.11 -9.87 -36.23
CA VAL A 795 -2.05 -11.01 -35.32
C VAL A 795 -2.32 -12.29 -36.11
N ALA A 796 -1.33 -13.19 -36.22
CA ALA A 796 -1.44 -14.49 -36.86
C ALA A 796 -1.85 -15.55 -35.83
N LEU A 797 -2.80 -16.41 -36.18
CA LEU A 797 -3.29 -17.52 -35.33
C LEU A 797 -3.06 -18.85 -36.04
N PRO A 798 -1.82 -19.37 -36.06
CA PRO A 798 -1.49 -20.62 -36.74
C PRO A 798 -2.18 -21.83 -36.08
N ALA A 799 -2.55 -22.81 -36.89
CA ALA A 799 -3.13 -24.08 -36.41
C ALA A 799 -2.04 -25.11 -36.08
N THR A 800 -0.86 -25.00 -36.69
CA THR A 800 0.27 -25.95 -36.52
C THR A 800 1.57 -25.25 -36.12
N VAL A 801 2.50 -26.01 -35.51
CA VAL A 801 3.84 -25.50 -35.18
C VAL A 801 4.60 -25.07 -36.44
N ALA A 802 4.44 -25.78 -37.56
CA ALA A 802 5.08 -25.45 -38.82
C ALA A 802 4.61 -24.08 -39.37
N GLU A 803 3.31 -23.82 -39.32
CA GLU A 803 2.74 -22.51 -39.67
C GLU A 803 3.25 -21.41 -38.73
N ALA A 804 3.33 -21.68 -37.43
CA ALA A 804 3.85 -20.72 -36.46
C ALA A 804 5.32 -20.35 -36.75
N VAL A 805 6.17 -21.33 -37.06
CA VAL A 805 7.56 -21.12 -37.45
C VAL A 805 7.66 -20.33 -38.75
N ALA A 806 6.79 -20.60 -39.73
CA ALA A 806 6.75 -19.84 -40.97
C ALA A 806 6.38 -18.37 -40.73
N GLU A 807 5.39 -18.12 -39.86
CA GLU A 807 4.99 -16.76 -39.48
C GLU A 807 6.09 -16.02 -38.72
N LEU A 808 6.79 -16.70 -37.80
CA LEU A 808 7.91 -16.15 -37.04
C LEU A 808 9.17 -15.88 -37.90
N ALA A 809 9.23 -16.40 -39.13
CA ALA A 809 10.27 -16.04 -40.08
C ALA A 809 10.05 -14.64 -40.69
N THR A 810 8.86 -14.05 -40.52
CA THR A 810 8.57 -12.68 -40.94
C THR A 810 9.40 -11.69 -40.11
N PRO A 811 9.99 -10.65 -40.72
CA PRO A 811 10.67 -9.59 -39.96
C PRO A 811 9.73 -8.97 -38.91
N ASP A 812 10.28 -8.63 -37.74
CA ASP A 812 9.53 -8.01 -36.63
C ASP A 812 8.37 -8.85 -36.06
N ALA A 813 8.29 -10.15 -36.40
CA ALA A 813 7.35 -11.07 -35.80
C ALA A 813 7.84 -11.57 -34.43
N THR A 814 6.92 -11.72 -33.48
CA THR A 814 7.18 -12.38 -32.21
C THR A 814 6.00 -13.22 -31.78
N VAL A 815 6.25 -14.20 -30.92
CA VAL A 815 5.20 -14.99 -30.28
C VAL A 815 4.36 -14.10 -29.35
N ILE A 816 3.04 -14.33 -29.31
CA ILE A 816 2.14 -13.87 -28.25
C ILE A 816 1.40 -15.08 -27.66
N GLY A 817 1.48 -15.28 -26.34
CA GLY A 817 1.03 -16.50 -25.66
C GLY A 817 2.09 -17.62 -25.67
N GLY A 818 1.96 -18.62 -24.81
CA GLY A 818 2.90 -19.77 -24.81
C GLY A 818 4.37 -19.41 -24.62
N GLY A 819 4.73 -18.34 -23.89
CA GLY A 819 6.16 -18.03 -23.68
C GLY A 819 6.59 -16.60 -23.43
N THR A 820 5.75 -15.57 -23.59
CA THR A 820 6.28 -14.21 -23.79
C THR A 820 5.51 -13.11 -23.06
N ASP A 821 6.25 -12.20 -22.43
CA ASP A 821 5.74 -10.97 -21.77
C ASP A 821 5.63 -9.78 -22.76
N VAL A 822 5.23 -10.01 -24.03
CA VAL A 822 5.28 -8.98 -25.09
C VAL A 822 4.54 -7.70 -24.74
N LEU A 823 3.35 -7.79 -24.15
CA LEU A 823 2.58 -6.61 -23.76
C LEU A 823 3.34 -5.78 -22.71
N VAL A 824 3.86 -6.46 -21.68
CA VAL A 824 4.69 -5.83 -20.63
C VAL A 824 5.95 -5.21 -21.24
N GLN A 825 6.59 -5.88 -22.20
CA GLN A 825 7.78 -5.39 -22.87
C GLN A 825 7.48 -4.16 -23.74
N ARG A 826 6.31 -4.10 -24.38
CA ARG A 826 5.84 -2.93 -25.14
C ARG A 826 5.63 -1.74 -24.22
N ASP A 827 4.94 -1.94 -23.09
CA ASP A 827 4.72 -0.90 -22.07
C ASP A 827 6.04 -0.38 -21.50
N GLN A 828 7.06 -1.22 -21.47
CA GLN A 828 8.42 -0.88 -21.01
C GLN A 828 9.32 -0.27 -22.10
N GLU A 829 8.80 -0.06 -23.31
CA GLU A 829 9.52 0.44 -24.49
C GLU A 829 10.72 -0.45 -24.89
N LEU A 830 10.61 -1.76 -24.74
CA LEU A 830 11.69 -2.72 -25.02
C LEU A 830 11.63 -3.32 -26.42
N LEU A 831 10.42 -3.59 -26.91
CA LEU A 831 10.17 -4.03 -28.29
C LEU A 831 8.81 -3.56 -28.77
N PHE A 832 8.73 -3.31 -30.07
CA PHE A 832 7.50 -2.96 -30.78
C PHE A 832 7.38 -3.83 -32.03
N PRO A 833 7.00 -5.12 -31.87
CA PRO A 833 6.74 -6.01 -32.99
C PRO A 833 5.52 -5.54 -33.77
N THR A 834 5.54 -5.70 -35.08
CA THR A 834 4.41 -5.39 -35.97
C THR A 834 3.55 -6.62 -36.25
N VAL A 835 4.10 -7.82 -36.10
CA VAL A 835 3.39 -9.10 -36.26
C VAL A 835 3.44 -9.89 -34.94
N LEU A 836 2.28 -10.34 -34.48
CA LEU A 836 2.16 -11.19 -33.30
C LEU A 836 1.68 -12.59 -33.70
N VAL A 837 2.35 -13.64 -33.23
CA VAL A 837 2.03 -15.03 -33.59
C VAL A 837 1.47 -15.78 -32.37
N GLY A 838 0.17 -16.07 -32.40
CA GLY A 838 -0.58 -16.70 -31.32
C GLY A 838 -0.31 -18.21 -31.21
N THR A 839 0.55 -18.63 -30.29
CA THR A 839 0.87 -20.07 -30.09
C THR A 839 -0.18 -20.80 -29.26
N GLY A 840 -0.98 -20.08 -28.50
CA GLY A 840 -2.01 -20.66 -27.62
C GLY A 840 -3.11 -21.43 -28.35
N ALA A 841 -3.29 -21.22 -29.66
CA ALA A 841 -4.29 -21.90 -30.49
C ALA A 841 -3.79 -23.22 -31.09
N ILE A 842 -2.49 -23.54 -30.98
CA ILE A 842 -1.89 -24.72 -31.61
C ILE A 842 -2.20 -25.96 -30.78
N ALA A 843 -3.07 -26.83 -31.29
CA ALA A 843 -3.58 -28.00 -30.57
C ALA A 843 -2.45 -28.94 -30.06
N SER A 844 -1.40 -29.15 -30.86
CA SER A 844 -0.27 -30.01 -30.49
C SER A 844 0.61 -29.46 -29.37
N MET A 845 0.41 -28.20 -28.96
CA MET A 845 1.10 -27.55 -27.84
C MET A 845 0.25 -27.53 -26.56
N ARG A 846 -1.00 -28.03 -26.59
CA ARG A 846 -1.93 -28.06 -25.44
C ARG A 846 -2.09 -29.44 -24.79
N GLY A 847 -1.35 -30.45 -25.26
CA GLY A 847 -1.44 -31.82 -24.74
C GLY A 847 -0.37 -32.15 -23.69
N ILE A 848 -0.71 -33.08 -22.80
CA ILE A 848 0.25 -33.81 -21.97
C ILE A 848 0.18 -35.29 -22.39
N GLU A 849 1.28 -35.84 -22.87
CA GLU A 849 1.32 -37.17 -23.50
C GLU A 849 2.50 -38.01 -23.01
N GLU A 850 2.27 -39.28 -22.72
CA GLU A 850 3.34 -40.25 -22.50
C GLU A 850 3.96 -40.66 -23.85
N LYS A 851 5.29 -40.71 -23.91
CA LYS A 851 6.06 -41.14 -25.08
C LYS A 851 6.51 -42.60 -24.94
N PRO A 852 6.74 -43.30 -26.07
CA PRO A 852 7.33 -44.64 -26.04
C PRO A 852 8.68 -44.61 -25.30
N GLY A 853 8.76 -45.32 -24.16
CA GLY A 853 9.90 -45.29 -23.24
C GLY A 853 9.61 -44.71 -21.86
N GLY A 854 8.41 -44.17 -21.62
CA GLY A 854 7.93 -43.70 -20.32
C GLY A 854 8.21 -42.22 -20.02
N ASP A 855 8.90 -41.52 -20.92
CA ASP A 855 9.06 -40.06 -20.84
C ASP A 855 7.74 -39.35 -21.13
N TRP A 856 7.50 -38.21 -20.48
CA TRP A 856 6.30 -37.41 -20.70
C TRP A 856 6.62 -36.15 -21.51
N ARG A 857 5.79 -35.85 -22.50
CA ARG A 857 5.80 -34.60 -23.24
C ARG A 857 4.70 -33.69 -22.72
N ILE A 858 5.08 -32.53 -22.22
CA ILE A 858 4.17 -31.47 -21.75
C ILE A 858 4.23 -30.34 -22.78
N GLY A 859 3.12 -30.06 -23.46
CA GLY A 859 3.04 -28.99 -24.45
C GLY A 859 3.30 -27.60 -23.83
N ALA A 860 3.94 -26.71 -24.58
CA ALA A 860 4.28 -25.36 -24.11
C ALA A 860 3.08 -24.46 -23.81
N ALA A 861 1.93 -24.71 -24.45
CA ALA A 861 0.69 -23.95 -24.28
C ALA A 861 -0.30 -24.58 -23.28
N VAL A 862 0.08 -25.69 -22.62
CA VAL A 862 -0.64 -26.24 -21.46
C VAL A 862 -0.71 -25.16 -20.38
N THR A 863 -1.87 -24.97 -19.77
CA THR A 863 -2.03 -23.98 -18.69
C THR A 863 -1.40 -24.49 -17.39
N LEU A 864 -1.06 -23.58 -16.48
CA LEU A 864 -0.53 -23.96 -15.18
C LEU A 864 -1.58 -24.76 -14.38
N ALA A 865 -2.87 -24.43 -14.50
CA ALA A 865 -3.95 -25.17 -13.87
C ALA A 865 -4.09 -26.62 -14.40
N GLU A 866 -4.03 -26.80 -15.72
CA GLU A 866 -4.04 -28.13 -16.37
C GLU A 866 -2.83 -28.96 -15.93
N LEU A 867 -1.63 -28.34 -15.93
CA LEU A 867 -0.41 -29.01 -15.49
C LEU A 867 -0.46 -29.39 -14.01
N ALA A 868 -0.97 -28.51 -13.14
CA ALA A 868 -1.11 -28.79 -11.72
C ALA A 868 -2.03 -29.98 -11.47
N THR A 869 -3.16 -30.03 -12.17
CA THR A 869 -4.13 -31.15 -12.07
C THR A 869 -3.49 -32.47 -12.49
N TRP A 870 -2.79 -32.50 -13.62
CA TRP A 870 -2.10 -33.71 -14.08
C TRP A 870 -0.98 -34.13 -13.12
N ALA A 871 -0.23 -33.16 -12.60
CA ALA A 871 0.94 -33.39 -11.76
C ALA A 871 0.60 -33.82 -10.33
N ALA A 872 -0.58 -33.46 -9.79
CA ALA A 872 -0.94 -33.69 -8.39
C ALA A 872 -0.71 -35.13 -7.93
N GLU A 873 -1.07 -36.12 -8.75
CA GLU A 873 -0.94 -37.55 -8.42
C GLU A 873 0.35 -38.20 -8.95
N ARG A 874 1.04 -37.54 -9.87
CA ARG A 874 2.16 -38.13 -10.64
C ARG A 874 3.51 -37.56 -10.26
N VAL A 875 3.57 -36.24 -10.12
CA VAL A 875 4.79 -35.46 -9.83
C VAL A 875 4.42 -34.33 -8.86
N PRO A 876 4.10 -34.63 -7.58
CA PRO A 876 3.50 -33.67 -6.66
C PRO A 876 4.30 -32.36 -6.48
N VAL A 877 5.63 -32.43 -6.59
CA VAL A 877 6.50 -31.24 -6.51
C VAL A 877 6.20 -30.18 -7.58
N VAL A 878 5.73 -30.59 -8.77
CA VAL A 878 5.31 -29.65 -9.83
C VAL A 878 3.99 -28.97 -9.44
N ALA A 879 3.01 -29.73 -8.94
CA ALA A 879 1.74 -29.17 -8.48
C ALA A 879 1.93 -28.21 -7.29
N SER A 880 2.76 -28.60 -6.31
CA SER A 880 3.11 -27.76 -5.16
C SER A 880 3.76 -26.44 -5.58
N ALA A 881 4.71 -26.48 -6.52
CA ALA A 881 5.30 -25.24 -7.03
C ALA A 881 4.27 -24.36 -7.73
N ILE A 882 3.40 -24.94 -8.58
CA ILE A 882 2.35 -24.19 -9.28
C ILE A 882 1.38 -23.53 -8.30
N ALA A 883 1.02 -24.19 -7.20
CA ALA A 883 0.14 -23.60 -6.19
C ALA A 883 0.67 -22.27 -5.63
N THR A 884 1.99 -22.10 -5.59
CA THR A 884 2.67 -20.85 -5.15
C THR A 884 2.83 -19.78 -6.24
N ILE A 885 2.46 -20.07 -7.49
CA ILE A 885 2.62 -19.17 -8.64
C ILE A 885 1.30 -18.42 -8.87
N ALA A 886 1.33 -17.10 -8.66
CA ALA A 886 0.24 -16.18 -8.96
C ALA A 886 -1.11 -16.56 -8.32
N SER A 887 -2.20 -15.89 -8.72
CA SER A 887 -3.56 -16.26 -8.30
C SER A 887 -4.11 -17.43 -9.13
N ALA A 888 -5.17 -18.07 -8.65
CA ALA A 888 -5.87 -19.12 -9.40
C ALA A 888 -6.31 -18.65 -10.79
N GLN A 889 -6.89 -17.45 -10.89
CA GLN A 889 -7.32 -16.88 -12.17
C GLN A 889 -6.17 -16.69 -13.16
N ILE A 890 -4.98 -16.31 -12.67
CA ILE A 890 -3.81 -16.20 -13.54
C ILE A 890 -3.35 -17.58 -14.00
N ARG A 891 -3.39 -18.62 -13.14
CA ARG A 891 -2.97 -19.98 -13.50
C ARG A 891 -3.84 -20.64 -14.58
N GLU A 892 -5.11 -20.24 -14.71
CA GLU A 892 -6.01 -20.72 -15.76
C GLU A 892 -5.59 -20.25 -17.17
N VAL A 893 -4.85 -19.14 -17.26
CA VAL A 893 -4.44 -18.55 -18.55
C VAL A 893 -2.93 -18.55 -18.75
N ALA A 894 -2.15 -18.58 -17.68
CA ALA A 894 -0.71 -18.71 -17.72
C ALA A 894 -0.34 -20.10 -18.23
N THR A 895 0.64 -20.15 -19.13
CA THR A 895 1.09 -21.40 -19.77
C THR A 895 2.44 -21.84 -19.24
N VAL A 896 2.79 -23.12 -19.44
CA VAL A 896 4.09 -23.68 -19.02
C VAL A 896 5.24 -22.87 -19.62
N ALA A 897 5.24 -22.66 -20.94
CA ALA A 897 6.28 -21.85 -21.57
C ALA A 897 6.19 -20.38 -21.14
N GLY A 898 4.98 -19.85 -20.91
CA GLY A 898 4.79 -18.50 -20.36
C GLY A 898 5.50 -18.31 -19.01
N ASN A 899 5.49 -19.33 -18.14
CA ASN A 899 6.25 -19.29 -16.90
C ASN A 899 7.77 -19.37 -17.13
N LEU A 900 8.23 -20.22 -18.05
CA LEU A 900 9.66 -20.33 -18.40
C LEU A 900 10.21 -19.06 -19.05
N GLY A 901 9.41 -18.37 -19.86
CA GLY A 901 9.78 -17.17 -20.59
C GLY A 901 9.43 -15.85 -19.90
N GLN A 902 9.20 -15.87 -18.58
CA GLN A 902 8.90 -14.66 -17.82
C GLN A 902 10.04 -13.63 -17.87
N GLU A 903 9.66 -12.37 -18.00
CA GLU A 903 10.62 -11.26 -17.98
C GLU A 903 11.19 -10.99 -16.58
N LYS A 904 12.41 -10.45 -16.61
CA LYS A 904 13.19 -10.13 -15.41
C LYS A 904 12.52 -9.08 -14.53
N ARG A 905 12.60 -9.28 -13.21
CA ARG A 905 11.87 -8.50 -12.20
C ARG A 905 12.70 -7.37 -11.57
N CYS A 906 13.74 -6.88 -12.24
CA CYS A 906 14.58 -5.79 -11.73
C CYS A 906 13.86 -4.43 -11.81
N TRP A 907 13.79 -3.70 -10.70
CA TRP A 907 13.19 -2.36 -10.63
C TRP A 907 13.70 -1.40 -11.70
N PHE A 908 15.01 -1.31 -11.89
CA PHE A 908 15.58 -0.38 -12.87
C PHE A 908 15.19 -0.75 -14.31
N PHE A 909 15.14 -2.04 -14.63
CA PHE A 909 14.70 -2.51 -15.94
C PHE A 909 13.23 -2.16 -16.20
N ARG A 910 12.36 -2.37 -15.21
CA ARG A 910 10.91 -2.21 -15.35
C ARG A 910 10.40 -0.77 -15.22
N ASN A 911 11.17 0.13 -14.59
CA ASN A 911 10.70 1.48 -14.23
C ASN A 911 11.40 2.60 -15.00
N GLY A 912 11.63 2.42 -16.31
CA GLY A 912 12.00 3.55 -17.15
C GLY A 912 13.48 3.95 -17.14
N PHE A 913 14.37 3.20 -16.48
CA PHE A 913 15.81 3.54 -16.46
C PHE A 913 16.50 2.99 -17.70
N ASP A 914 17.40 3.78 -18.29
CA ASP A 914 18.26 3.35 -19.39
C ASP A 914 19.39 2.46 -18.85
N CYS A 915 19.03 1.32 -18.26
CA CYS A 915 19.99 0.35 -17.74
C CYS A 915 20.64 -0.45 -18.88
N TYR A 916 21.71 -1.18 -18.58
CA TYR A 916 22.43 -2.04 -19.53
C TYR A 916 21.52 -2.90 -20.42
N LYS A 917 20.44 -3.45 -19.85
CA LYS A 917 19.50 -4.31 -20.58
C LYS A 917 18.52 -3.56 -21.48
N ARG A 918 18.28 -2.28 -21.23
CA ARG A 918 17.35 -1.45 -22.01
C ARG A 918 18.08 -0.55 -23.00
N GLY A 919 19.11 0.17 -22.54
CA GLY A 919 19.87 1.12 -23.36
C GLY A 919 21.12 0.54 -24.02
N GLY A 920 21.47 -0.71 -23.72
CA GLY A 920 22.58 -1.44 -24.35
C GLY A 920 23.93 -1.28 -23.64
N VAL A 921 25.00 -1.65 -24.35
CA VAL A 921 26.34 -1.86 -23.75
C VAL A 921 27.03 -0.60 -23.24
N THR A 922 26.52 0.60 -23.51
CA THR A 922 27.04 1.86 -22.96
C THR A 922 26.37 2.24 -21.65
N CYS A 923 25.21 1.66 -21.32
CA CYS A 923 24.42 2.00 -20.15
C CYS A 923 24.87 1.30 -18.85
N PRO A 924 24.75 1.94 -17.68
CA PRO A 924 25.11 1.30 -16.40
C PRO A 924 24.10 0.22 -16.00
N CYS A 925 24.51 -0.66 -15.09
CA CYS A 925 23.56 -1.36 -14.25
C CYS A 925 23.37 -0.52 -12.99
N TYR A 926 22.13 -0.15 -12.66
CA TYR A 926 21.82 0.68 -11.48
C TYR A 926 21.67 -0.15 -10.20
N ALA A 927 21.57 -1.48 -10.32
CA ALA A 927 21.57 -2.42 -9.20
C ALA A 927 22.98 -2.62 -8.61
N VAL A 928 23.59 -1.54 -8.11
CA VAL A 928 25.02 -1.51 -7.76
C VAL A 928 25.28 -1.95 -6.34
N ASP A 929 24.46 -1.49 -5.39
CA ASP A 929 24.57 -1.87 -3.99
C ASP A 929 23.63 -3.04 -3.64
N GLY A 930 22.85 -3.46 -4.62
CA GLY A 930 21.75 -4.39 -4.41
C GLY A 930 20.56 -3.69 -3.78
N ASP A 931 20.31 -2.43 -4.14
CA ASP A 931 19.25 -1.55 -3.62
C ASP A 931 17.85 -2.18 -3.73
N HIS A 932 17.66 -2.97 -4.78
CA HIS A 932 16.59 -3.95 -4.86
C HIS A 932 17.07 -5.32 -4.36
N ARG A 933 17.27 -5.42 -3.05
CA ARG A 933 17.86 -6.56 -2.34
C ARG A 933 17.12 -7.89 -2.53
N LEU A 934 15.89 -7.80 -3.04
CA LEU A 934 14.92 -8.86 -3.16
C LEU A 934 15.13 -9.71 -4.43
N HIS A 935 15.06 -9.12 -5.62
CA HIS A 935 15.12 -9.86 -6.90
C HIS A 935 16.45 -9.73 -7.66
N HIS A 936 17.57 -9.60 -6.93
CA HIS A 936 18.91 -9.64 -7.53
C HIS A 936 19.67 -10.93 -7.23
N ALA A 937 20.51 -11.32 -8.17
CA ALA A 937 21.38 -12.49 -8.10
C ALA A 937 22.47 -12.30 -7.04
N ALA A 938 22.67 -13.32 -6.22
CA ALA A 938 23.80 -13.42 -5.29
C ALA A 938 24.93 -14.31 -5.88
N ILE A 939 24.59 -15.16 -6.86
CA ILE A 939 25.49 -16.07 -7.56
C ILE A 939 25.39 -15.80 -9.07
N GLY A 940 26.49 -15.94 -9.80
CA GLY A 940 26.51 -15.80 -11.26
C GLY A 940 26.30 -14.37 -11.81
N GLY A 941 25.92 -13.40 -10.99
CA GLY A 941 25.67 -12.01 -11.37
C GLY A 941 26.91 -11.29 -11.92
N HIS A 942 26.80 -10.74 -13.13
CA HIS A 942 27.89 -10.06 -13.83
C HIS A 942 27.62 -8.55 -13.97
N ARG A 943 27.54 -7.99 -15.18
CA ARG A 943 27.09 -6.61 -15.41
C ARG A 943 25.62 -6.42 -15.06
N CYS A 944 24.74 -7.35 -15.46
CA CYS A 944 23.35 -7.39 -15.00
C CYS A 944 23.23 -8.30 -13.78
N GLN A 945 22.47 -7.85 -12.79
CA GLN A 945 22.25 -8.52 -11.50
C GLN A 945 20.83 -9.08 -11.36
N ALA A 946 20.01 -9.05 -12.40
CA ALA A 946 18.67 -9.65 -12.36
C ALA A 946 18.73 -11.18 -12.23
N VAL A 947 17.59 -11.77 -11.89
CA VAL A 947 17.38 -13.22 -11.81
C VAL A 947 16.31 -13.65 -12.80
N THR A 948 16.30 -14.93 -13.15
CA THR A 948 15.16 -15.54 -13.85
C THR A 948 14.10 -15.88 -12.80
N PRO A 949 12.84 -15.42 -12.95
CA PRO A 949 11.82 -15.57 -11.92
C PRO A 949 10.99 -16.86 -12.01
N SER A 950 11.31 -17.76 -12.95
CA SER A 950 10.51 -18.98 -13.20
C SER A 950 10.72 -20.05 -12.13
N ASP A 951 9.68 -20.28 -11.32
CA ASP A 951 9.65 -21.38 -10.37
C ASP A 951 9.56 -22.75 -11.08
N LEU A 952 8.86 -22.85 -12.22
CA LEU A 952 8.84 -24.10 -13.00
C LEU A 952 10.21 -24.44 -13.58
N ALA A 953 11.02 -23.44 -13.98
CA ALA A 953 12.38 -23.71 -14.43
C ALA A 953 13.22 -24.37 -13.32
N THR A 954 13.07 -23.89 -12.08
CA THR A 954 13.73 -24.49 -10.92
C THR A 954 13.32 -25.95 -10.73
N VAL A 955 12.00 -26.24 -10.77
CA VAL A 955 11.48 -27.61 -10.57
C VAL A 955 11.85 -28.54 -11.73
N PHE A 956 11.65 -28.11 -12.97
CA PHE A 956 11.95 -28.94 -14.13
C PHE A 956 13.44 -29.26 -14.27
N ASP A 957 14.33 -28.33 -13.91
CA ASP A 957 15.77 -28.60 -13.89
C ASP A 957 16.13 -29.63 -12.78
N ALA A 958 15.50 -29.52 -11.61
CA ALA A 958 15.64 -30.51 -10.53
C ALA A 958 15.15 -31.91 -10.94
N LEU A 959 14.11 -32.01 -11.77
CA LEU A 959 13.59 -33.27 -12.32
C LEU A 959 14.38 -33.76 -13.55
N GLY A 960 15.33 -32.97 -14.06
CA GLY A 960 16.12 -33.30 -15.24
C GLY A 960 15.37 -33.23 -16.57
N ALA A 961 14.35 -32.38 -16.65
CA ALA A 961 13.60 -32.16 -17.87
C ALA A 961 14.44 -31.47 -18.96
N GLU A 962 14.01 -31.63 -20.21
CA GLU A 962 14.56 -30.94 -21.38
C GLU A 962 13.48 -30.12 -22.07
N VAL A 963 13.88 -29.06 -22.78
CA VAL A 963 13.00 -28.19 -23.56
C VAL A 963 13.19 -28.49 -25.03
N VAL A 964 12.09 -28.68 -25.75
CA VAL A 964 12.06 -28.82 -27.21
C VAL A 964 11.86 -27.45 -27.83
N LEU A 965 12.88 -26.99 -28.56
CA LEU A 965 12.85 -25.76 -29.32
C LEU A 965 12.71 -26.10 -30.80
N THR A 966 11.79 -25.45 -31.49
CA THR A 966 11.51 -25.72 -32.91
C THR A 966 11.54 -24.43 -33.70
N GLY A 967 12.25 -24.44 -34.82
CA GLY A 967 12.39 -23.30 -35.71
C GLY A 967 12.70 -23.74 -37.15
N PRO A 968 13.13 -22.81 -38.02
CA PRO A 968 13.31 -23.09 -39.45
C PRO A 968 14.37 -24.17 -39.76
N SER A 969 15.35 -24.35 -38.87
CA SER A 969 16.40 -25.37 -38.98
C SER A 969 16.01 -26.74 -38.39
N GLY A 970 14.75 -26.93 -38.01
CA GLY A 970 14.26 -28.13 -37.32
C GLY A 970 14.20 -27.97 -35.80
N SER A 971 14.03 -29.09 -35.09
CA SER A 971 13.90 -29.12 -33.63
C SER A 971 15.20 -29.50 -32.94
N ARG A 972 15.45 -28.91 -31.76
CA ARG A 972 16.58 -29.25 -30.88
C ARG A 972 16.10 -29.37 -29.43
N ARG A 973 16.78 -30.21 -28.66
CA ARG A 973 16.58 -30.32 -27.20
C ARG A 973 17.69 -29.61 -26.45
N VAL A 974 17.32 -28.91 -25.38
CA VAL A 974 18.25 -28.27 -24.45
C VAL A 974 17.83 -28.57 -23.01
N SER A 975 18.76 -28.57 -22.07
CA SER A 975 18.40 -28.60 -20.65
C SER A 975 17.65 -27.33 -20.25
N ILE A 976 16.90 -27.38 -19.15
CA ILE A 976 16.19 -26.20 -18.62
C ILE A 976 17.16 -25.05 -18.35
N THR A 977 18.29 -25.30 -17.68
CA THR A 977 19.34 -24.28 -17.51
C THR A 977 19.92 -23.78 -18.85
N GLY A 978 20.03 -24.67 -19.85
CA GLY A 978 20.51 -24.35 -21.20
C GLY A 978 19.54 -23.50 -22.03
N LEU A 979 18.26 -23.46 -21.67
CA LEU A 979 17.27 -22.58 -22.29
C LEU A 979 17.62 -21.09 -22.08
N TYR A 980 18.33 -20.74 -21.02
CA TYR A 980 18.62 -19.35 -20.70
C TYR A 980 20.01 -18.95 -21.18
N ALA A 981 20.12 -17.85 -21.92
CA ALA A 981 21.40 -17.20 -22.24
C ALA A 981 21.90 -16.35 -21.07
N GLY A 982 20.99 -15.72 -20.32
CA GLY A 982 21.24 -14.82 -19.21
C GLY A 982 20.00 -14.62 -18.33
N PRO A 983 19.96 -13.60 -17.46
CA PRO A 983 18.81 -13.37 -16.58
C PRO A 983 17.55 -13.01 -17.37
N GLY A 984 16.55 -13.90 -17.35
CA GLY A 984 15.28 -13.73 -18.07
C GLY A 984 15.44 -13.66 -19.59
N GLU A 985 16.51 -14.22 -20.14
CA GLU A 985 16.79 -14.21 -21.59
C GLU A 985 16.86 -15.63 -22.11
N LEU A 986 15.88 -15.99 -22.93
CA LEU A 986 15.85 -17.28 -23.59
C LEU A 986 16.88 -17.30 -24.75
N ASP A 987 17.60 -18.40 -24.87
CA ASP A 987 18.54 -18.68 -25.96
C ASP A 987 17.79 -19.27 -27.18
N LEU A 988 16.81 -18.50 -27.68
CA LEU A 988 16.06 -18.82 -28.90
C LEU A 988 16.77 -18.23 -30.13
N ARG A 989 16.94 -19.05 -31.18
CA ARG A 989 17.39 -18.56 -32.49
C ARG A 989 16.26 -17.83 -33.19
N THR A 990 16.58 -17.02 -34.19
CA THR A 990 15.57 -16.33 -35.01
C THR A 990 14.56 -17.32 -35.59
N GLY A 991 13.28 -17.09 -35.34
CA GLY A 991 12.19 -17.96 -35.77
C GLY A 991 11.95 -19.21 -34.91
N GLU A 992 12.72 -19.42 -33.83
CA GLU A 992 12.45 -20.51 -32.89
C GLU A 992 11.35 -20.15 -31.88
N LEU A 993 10.59 -21.17 -31.47
CA LEU A 993 9.66 -21.12 -30.35
C LEU A 993 9.88 -22.29 -29.38
N VAL A 994 9.37 -22.15 -28.16
CA VAL A 994 9.30 -23.25 -27.18
C VAL A 994 8.11 -24.12 -27.51
N GLU A 995 8.34 -25.36 -27.93
CA GLU A 995 7.27 -26.27 -28.39
C GLU A 995 6.71 -27.12 -27.25
N ALA A 996 7.60 -27.71 -26.44
CA ALA A 996 7.22 -28.62 -25.34
C ALA A 996 8.38 -28.79 -24.34
N ILE A 997 8.04 -29.37 -23.19
CA ILE A 997 8.97 -29.84 -22.16
C ILE A 997 8.90 -31.37 -22.18
N VAL A 998 10.06 -32.04 -22.14
CA VAL A 998 10.17 -33.49 -22.00
C VAL A 998 10.63 -33.80 -20.59
N LEU A 999 9.75 -34.45 -19.82
CA LEU A 999 10.03 -34.91 -18.47
C LEU A 999 10.46 -36.39 -18.52
N PRO A 1000 11.66 -36.75 -18.04
CA PRO A 1000 12.14 -38.12 -18.14
C PRO A 1000 11.33 -39.07 -17.24
N ALA A 1001 11.20 -40.34 -17.63
CA ALA A 1001 10.50 -41.36 -16.84
C ALA A 1001 11.00 -41.45 -15.38
N SER A 1002 12.30 -41.23 -15.15
CA SER A 1002 12.89 -41.22 -13.82
C SER A 1002 12.27 -40.16 -12.90
N ALA A 1003 11.78 -39.04 -13.42
CA ALA A 1003 11.21 -37.96 -12.62
C ALA A 1003 10.00 -38.42 -11.77
N LEU A 1004 9.22 -39.38 -12.28
CA LEU A 1004 8.05 -39.94 -11.58
C LEU A 1004 8.44 -40.79 -10.36
N ALA A 1005 9.67 -41.33 -10.34
CA ALA A 1005 10.19 -42.13 -9.24
C ALA A 1005 10.95 -41.30 -8.19
N ALA A 1006 11.08 -39.99 -8.38
CA ALA A 1006 11.75 -39.09 -7.45
C ALA A 1006 10.78 -38.62 -6.35
N ARG A 1007 11.25 -38.56 -5.11
CA ARG A 1007 10.60 -37.76 -4.07
C ARG A 1007 11.04 -36.32 -4.24
N GLY A 1008 10.10 -35.40 -4.37
CA GLY A 1008 10.37 -33.99 -4.62
C GLY A 1008 9.71 -33.07 -3.60
N VAL A 1009 10.42 -32.01 -3.21
CA VAL A 1009 9.92 -30.93 -2.36
C VAL A 1009 10.25 -29.59 -3.03
N PHE A 1010 9.31 -28.65 -2.96
CA PHE A 1010 9.51 -27.28 -3.39
C PHE A 1010 9.24 -26.32 -2.24
N VAL A 1011 10.19 -25.44 -1.96
CA VAL A 1011 10.06 -24.38 -0.94
C VAL A 1011 10.40 -23.03 -1.56
N LYS A 1012 9.69 -21.99 -1.14
CA LYS A 1012 9.77 -20.65 -1.71
C LYS A 1012 9.71 -19.59 -0.64
N LEU A 1013 10.70 -18.70 -0.64
CA LEU A 1013 10.68 -17.46 0.10
C LEU A 1013 10.19 -16.34 -0.82
N GLN A 1014 9.14 -15.64 -0.41
CA GLN A 1014 8.44 -14.59 -1.17
C GLN A 1014 7.99 -13.47 -0.23
N GLN A 1015 7.65 -12.28 -0.75
CA GLN A 1015 7.15 -11.20 0.12
C GLN A 1015 5.68 -11.39 0.51
N TRP A 1016 4.89 -11.99 -0.37
CA TRP A 1016 3.46 -12.27 -0.18
C TRP A 1016 3.05 -13.45 -1.06
N ASP A 1017 1.89 -14.05 -0.78
CA ASP A 1017 1.43 -15.25 -1.47
C ASP A 1017 1.13 -15.02 -2.95
N GLY A 1018 1.84 -15.72 -3.83
CA GLY A 1018 1.73 -15.58 -5.28
C GLY A 1018 2.74 -14.61 -5.89
N ASP A 1019 3.60 -13.99 -5.08
CA ASP A 1019 4.73 -13.17 -5.55
C ASP A 1019 5.83 -14.03 -6.21
N PHE A 1020 6.81 -13.38 -6.84
CA PHE A 1020 8.00 -14.03 -7.35
C PHE A 1020 8.93 -14.47 -6.22
N ALA A 1021 9.64 -15.58 -6.44
CA ALA A 1021 10.62 -16.06 -5.47
C ALA A 1021 11.74 -15.02 -5.22
N LEU A 1022 11.96 -14.68 -3.97
CA LEU A 1022 13.20 -14.07 -3.51
C LEU A 1022 14.33 -15.10 -3.59
N VAL A 1023 14.05 -16.29 -3.05
CA VAL A 1023 14.83 -17.53 -3.21
C VAL A 1023 13.82 -18.67 -3.26
N SER A 1024 13.95 -19.58 -4.22
CA SER A 1024 13.19 -20.84 -4.23
C SER A 1024 14.14 -22.02 -4.35
N LEU A 1025 13.71 -23.19 -3.90
CA LEU A 1025 14.47 -24.44 -3.97
C LEU A 1025 13.54 -25.58 -4.36
N ALA A 1026 13.91 -26.30 -5.42
CA ALA A 1026 13.39 -27.63 -5.70
C ALA A 1026 14.45 -28.66 -5.31
N ALA A 1027 14.09 -29.58 -4.41
CA ALA A 1027 14.93 -30.68 -3.99
C ALA A 1027 14.27 -32.00 -4.40
N CYS A 1028 14.95 -32.82 -5.19
CA CYS A 1028 14.46 -34.11 -5.66
C CYS A 1028 15.47 -35.21 -5.33
N ALA A 1029 15.01 -36.33 -4.76
CA ALA A 1029 15.85 -37.45 -4.36
C ALA A 1029 15.26 -38.81 -4.76
N HIS A 1030 16.12 -39.74 -5.14
CA HIS A 1030 15.79 -41.14 -5.37
C HIS A 1030 16.25 -41.98 -4.20
N LEU A 1031 15.32 -42.68 -3.54
CA LEU A 1031 15.64 -43.51 -2.39
C LEU A 1031 15.94 -44.93 -2.84
N GLY A 1032 17.04 -45.48 -2.34
CA GLY A 1032 17.37 -46.89 -2.44
C GLY A 1032 16.58 -47.73 -1.44
N PRO A 1033 16.55 -49.06 -1.61
CA PRO A 1033 15.84 -49.97 -0.71
C PRO A 1033 16.35 -49.95 0.74
N ASP A 1034 17.59 -49.51 0.95
CA ASP A 1034 18.26 -49.37 2.24
C ASP A 1034 18.05 -47.99 2.90
N GLY A 1035 17.20 -47.15 2.31
CA GLY A 1035 16.91 -45.79 2.78
C GLY A 1035 17.99 -44.77 2.40
N ARG A 1036 19.08 -45.17 1.72
CA ARG A 1036 20.10 -44.23 1.23
C ARG A 1036 19.63 -43.52 -0.03
N TRP A 1037 20.06 -42.29 -0.20
CA TRP A 1037 19.74 -41.52 -1.40
C TRP A 1037 20.68 -41.95 -2.53
N THR A 1038 20.14 -42.57 -3.57
CA THR A 1038 20.93 -43.04 -4.74
C THR A 1038 21.32 -41.89 -5.67
N ALA A 1039 20.46 -40.88 -5.75
CA ALA A 1039 20.71 -39.63 -6.44
C ALA A 1039 19.87 -38.51 -5.80
N ALA A 1040 20.41 -37.29 -5.79
CA ALA A 1040 19.67 -36.11 -5.35
C ALA A 1040 20.07 -34.86 -6.14
N ARG A 1041 19.10 -33.98 -6.38
CA ARG A 1041 19.26 -32.72 -7.10
C ARG A 1041 18.60 -31.61 -6.31
N TYR A 1042 19.38 -30.58 -5.98
CA TYR A 1042 18.92 -29.36 -5.34
C TYR A 1042 19.14 -28.24 -6.35
N VAL A 1043 18.08 -27.58 -6.77
CA VAL A 1043 18.15 -26.48 -7.74
C VAL A 1043 17.51 -25.25 -7.12
N PHE A 1044 18.24 -24.14 -7.16
CA PHE A 1044 17.81 -22.86 -6.61
C PHE A 1044 17.31 -21.91 -7.70
N GLY A 1045 16.13 -21.34 -7.47
CA GLY A 1045 15.58 -20.20 -8.19
C GLY A 1045 15.80 -18.89 -7.44
N GLY A 1046 15.73 -17.75 -8.14
CA GLY A 1046 15.88 -16.42 -7.53
C GLY A 1046 17.27 -16.10 -6.96
N LEU A 1047 18.21 -17.05 -6.92
CA LEU A 1047 19.56 -16.87 -6.36
C LEU A 1047 20.62 -16.50 -7.41
N ALA A 1048 20.37 -16.86 -8.67
CA ALA A 1048 21.28 -16.67 -9.80
C ALA A 1048 20.52 -16.24 -11.08
N PRO A 1049 21.22 -15.78 -12.13
CA PRO A 1049 20.62 -15.45 -13.42
C PRO A 1049 19.87 -16.60 -14.09
N LYS A 1050 20.22 -17.85 -13.79
CA LYS A 1050 19.62 -19.08 -14.31
C LYS A 1050 19.36 -19.99 -13.10
N PRO A 1051 18.47 -21.00 -13.20
CA PRO A 1051 18.40 -22.06 -12.20
C PRO A 1051 19.81 -22.55 -11.85
N TRP A 1052 20.11 -22.61 -10.55
CA TRP A 1052 21.46 -22.88 -10.08
C TRP A 1052 21.50 -24.16 -9.25
N GLN A 1053 22.27 -25.13 -9.73
CA GLN A 1053 22.56 -26.36 -9.02
C GLN A 1053 23.91 -26.23 -8.29
N PRO A 1054 23.98 -26.48 -6.97
CA PRO A 1054 25.25 -26.45 -6.24
C PRO A 1054 26.15 -27.62 -6.67
N PRO A 1055 27.39 -27.37 -7.12
CA PRO A 1055 28.22 -28.37 -7.79
C PRO A 1055 28.81 -29.45 -6.86
N ARG A 1056 28.91 -29.22 -5.55
CA ARG A 1056 29.39 -30.22 -4.59
C ARG A 1056 28.24 -30.95 -3.94
N LEU A 1057 27.13 -30.25 -3.65
CA LEU A 1057 26.01 -30.82 -2.91
C LEU A 1057 25.48 -32.10 -3.54
N GLY A 1058 25.12 -32.10 -4.83
CA GLY A 1058 24.57 -33.29 -5.49
C GLY A 1058 25.49 -34.51 -5.45
N ARG A 1059 26.81 -34.30 -5.48
CA ARG A 1059 27.81 -35.39 -5.36
C ARG A 1059 27.96 -35.90 -3.93
N ALA A 1060 27.85 -35.02 -2.93
CA ALA A 1060 27.93 -35.40 -1.53
C ALA A 1060 26.69 -36.19 -1.04
N LEU A 1061 25.54 -35.97 -1.68
CA LEU A 1061 24.28 -36.62 -1.32
C LEU A 1061 24.11 -38.01 -1.95
N ALA A 1062 24.81 -38.32 -3.04
CA ALA A 1062 24.75 -39.63 -3.68
C ALA A 1062 25.37 -40.71 -2.78
N GLY A 1063 24.59 -41.75 -2.47
CA GLY A 1063 24.96 -42.88 -1.62
C GLY A 1063 24.94 -42.60 -0.11
N SER A 1064 24.39 -41.46 0.33
CA SER A 1064 24.37 -41.06 1.74
C SER A 1064 22.96 -41.03 2.35
N THR A 1065 22.89 -40.88 3.68
CA THR A 1065 21.68 -40.57 4.46
C THR A 1065 21.85 -39.16 5.02
N PRO A 1066 21.49 -38.11 4.28
CA PRO A 1066 21.77 -36.74 4.68
C PRO A 1066 20.93 -36.32 5.89
N THR A 1067 21.45 -35.35 6.65
CA THR A 1067 20.69 -34.58 7.64
C THR A 1067 20.58 -33.14 7.13
N ALA A 1068 19.66 -32.36 7.69
CA ALA A 1068 19.55 -30.93 7.37
C ALA A 1068 20.90 -30.20 7.57
N ASP A 1069 21.64 -30.55 8.63
CA ASP A 1069 22.95 -29.97 8.93
C ASP A 1069 24.05 -30.40 7.97
N SER A 1070 24.07 -31.67 7.54
CA SER A 1070 25.07 -32.12 6.58
C SER A 1070 24.85 -31.50 5.20
N VAL A 1071 23.60 -31.32 4.78
CA VAL A 1071 23.22 -30.57 3.57
C VAL A 1071 23.66 -29.11 3.70
N ALA A 1072 23.31 -28.45 4.81
CA ALA A 1072 23.66 -27.05 5.05
C ALA A 1072 25.19 -26.83 5.01
N ALA A 1073 25.98 -27.72 5.62
CA ALA A 1073 27.43 -27.63 5.65
C ALA A 1073 28.06 -27.75 4.25
N VAL A 1074 27.57 -28.67 3.41
CA VAL A 1074 28.07 -28.82 2.04
C VAL A 1074 27.63 -27.64 1.17
N LEU A 1075 26.38 -27.19 1.30
CA LEU A 1075 25.88 -26.02 0.59
C LEU A 1075 26.66 -24.76 0.97
N ASP A 1076 26.98 -24.56 2.23
CA ASP A 1076 27.76 -23.40 2.69
C ASP A 1076 29.15 -23.32 2.04
N GLN A 1077 29.78 -24.48 1.78
CA GLN A 1077 31.03 -24.54 1.01
C GLN A 1077 30.84 -24.13 -0.45
N ASP A 1078 29.76 -24.58 -1.10
CA ASP A 1078 29.42 -24.18 -2.46
C ASP A 1078 29.14 -22.67 -2.53
N LEU A 1079 28.36 -22.12 -1.59
CA LEU A 1079 28.06 -20.69 -1.52
C LEU A 1079 29.32 -19.86 -1.25
N SER A 1080 30.18 -20.29 -0.33
CA SER A 1080 31.45 -19.62 -0.05
C SER A 1080 32.36 -19.56 -1.28
N TRP A 1081 32.32 -20.59 -2.12
CA TRP A 1081 33.14 -20.66 -3.33
C TRP A 1081 32.53 -19.92 -4.53
N GLU A 1082 31.21 -20.04 -4.76
CA GLU A 1082 30.53 -19.55 -5.97
C GLU A 1082 29.88 -18.17 -5.79
N ALA A 1083 29.40 -17.81 -4.60
CA ALA A 1083 28.65 -16.59 -4.38
C ALA A 1083 29.53 -15.33 -4.45
N HIS A 1084 28.92 -14.23 -4.88
CA HIS A 1084 29.51 -12.90 -4.95
C HIS A 1084 28.38 -11.86 -4.81
N PRO A 1085 27.70 -11.86 -3.65
CA PRO A 1085 26.56 -10.98 -3.41
C PRO A 1085 26.99 -9.51 -3.40
N LEU A 1086 26.04 -8.64 -3.69
CA LEU A 1086 26.13 -7.20 -3.46
C LEU A 1086 25.91 -6.92 -1.96
N PRO A 1087 26.29 -5.74 -1.44
CA PRO A 1087 26.08 -5.39 -0.03
C PRO A 1087 24.65 -5.67 0.47
N GLY A 1088 23.63 -5.28 -0.30
CA GLY A 1088 22.23 -5.37 0.10
C GLY A 1088 21.59 -6.76 -0.01
N ASN A 1089 22.16 -7.71 -0.76
CA ASN A 1089 21.51 -9.02 -1.01
C ASN A 1089 22.26 -10.24 -0.45
N ARG A 1090 23.20 -10.03 0.49
CA ARG A 1090 23.98 -11.12 1.11
C ARG A 1090 23.13 -12.11 1.88
N TRP A 1091 22.09 -11.62 2.55
CA TRP A 1091 21.13 -12.39 3.35
C TRP A 1091 20.49 -13.54 2.56
N LYS A 1092 20.40 -13.44 1.22
CA LYS A 1092 19.85 -14.50 0.36
C LYS A 1092 20.65 -15.80 0.44
N LEU A 1093 21.94 -15.72 0.75
CA LEU A 1093 22.77 -16.91 0.95
C LEU A 1093 22.37 -17.65 2.23
N ASP A 1094 22.06 -16.92 3.30
CA ASP A 1094 21.57 -17.50 4.55
C ASP A 1094 20.16 -18.06 4.37
N ALA A 1095 19.29 -17.33 3.66
CA ALA A 1095 17.96 -17.82 3.30
C ALA A 1095 18.03 -19.11 2.46
N ALA A 1096 18.98 -19.21 1.51
CA ALA A 1096 19.17 -20.42 0.72
C ALA A 1096 19.53 -21.64 1.59
N ILE A 1097 20.34 -21.45 2.64
CA ILE A 1097 20.64 -22.51 3.62
C ILE A 1097 19.41 -22.85 4.45
N GLY A 1098 18.65 -21.85 4.92
CA GLY A 1098 17.40 -22.06 5.64
C GLY A 1098 16.41 -22.92 4.84
N LEU A 1099 16.18 -22.56 3.58
CA LEU A 1099 15.34 -23.32 2.66
C LEU A 1099 15.88 -24.73 2.40
N ALA A 1100 17.20 -24.91 2.30
CA ALA A 1100 17.80 -26.23 2.12
C ALA A 1100 17.59 -27.15 3.32
N ARG A 1101 17.63 -26.61 4.54
CA ARG A 1101 17.32 -27.37 5.77
C ARG A 1101 15.85 -27.81 5.75
N GLN A 1102 14.93 -26.86 5.54
CA GLN A 1102 13.49 -27.13 5.45
C GLN A 1102 13.14 -28.19 4.39
N ALA A 1103 13.67 -28.04 3.18
CA ALA A 1103 13.41 -28.98 2.10
C ALA A 1103 13.95 -30.39 2.40
N THR A 1104 15.10 -30.47 3.09
CA THR A 1104 15.70 -31.76 3.48
C THR A 1104 14.88 -32.45 4.55
N GLU A 1105 14.40 -31.71 5.56
CA GLU A 1105 13.53 -32.23 6.62
C GLU A 1105 12.22 -32.79 6.03
N GLN A 1106 11.57 -32.04 5.14
CA GLN A 1106 10.36 -32.50 4.44
C GLN A 1106 10.62 -33.75 3.58
N LEU A 1107 11.74 -33.81 2.85
CA LEU A 1107 12.11 -34.99 2.07
C LEU A 1107 12.33 -36.24 2.94
N LEU A 1108 12.88 -36.08 4.15
CA LEU A 1108 13.12 -37.17 5.10
C LEU A 1108 11.84 -37.65 5.76
N LEU A 1109 10.94 -36.75 6.14
CA LEU A 1109 9.64 -37.08 6.74
C LEU A 1109 8.66 -37.72 5.74
N GLY A 1110 8.87 -37.49 4.45
CA GLY A 1110 7.95 -37.95 3.40
C GLY A 1110 6.62 -37.20 3.38
N ARG A 1111 6.56 -36.03 4.02
CA ARG A 1111 5.36 -35.19 4.16
C ARG A 1111 5.51 -33.92 3.33
N THR A 1112 4.41 -33.48 2.73
CA THR A 1112 4.26 -32.12 2.18
C THR A 1112 3.66 -31.22 3.27
N ARG A 1113 4.06 -29.93 3.29
CA ARG A 1113 3.72 -28.95 4.35
C ARG A 1113 2.22 -28.80 4.66
N ASP A 1114 1.33 -29.18 3.75
CA ASP A 1114 -0.13 -29.14 3.93
C ASP A 1114 -0.67 -30.10 5.02
N GLU A 1115 0.15 -31.04 5.51
CA GLU A 1115 -0.25 -31.96 6.60
C GLU A 1115 0.02 -31.41 8.01
N GLU A 1116 0.66 -30.24 8.17
CA GLU A 1116 0.97 -29.65 9.48
C GLU A 1116 0.00 -28.54 9.93
N SER A 1117 -0.97 -28.13 9.11
CA SER A 1117 -1.93 -27.07 9.49
C SER A 1117 -3.17 -27.58 10.24
N ASP A 1118 -3.30 -28.89 10.47
CA ASP A 1118 -4.45 -29.52 11.13
C ASP A 1118 -4.18 -29.93 12.60
N ASP A 1119 -3.06 -29.51 13.22
CA ASP A 1119 -2.74 -29.75 14.65
C ASP A 1119 -2.53 -28.47 15.47
#